data_AF-A0A4Q3WVP8-F1
#
_entry.id   AF-A0A4Q3WVP8-F1
#
_cell.length_a   1.000
_cell.length_b   1.000
_cell.length_c   1.000
_cell.angle_alpha   90.00
_cell.angle_beta   90.00
_cell.angle_gamma   90.00
#
_symmetry.space_group_name_H-M   'P 1'
#
loop_
_entity.id
_entity.type
_entity.pdbx_description
1 polymer ?
#
loop_
_entity_poly.entity_id
_entity_poly.type
_entity_poly.pdbx_seq_one_letter_code
_entity_poly.pdbx_strand_id
1 'polypeptide(L)'
;MHSSPFSSQRFRFRFLPLFFLACISSYPTPVDAAELPSLTVNTVNDVVADDGVTSLREAIAQANRTPEGSNPVIRFQNNLVGTVKLASGEFTLSKSVSIMGPNVGSIGITLDAGGASRLFAIKSGVKVNLSFLTFQRGKVSASAGGDRVYGGAIVNAGALEVQNCTFTANAATGYSSYRTPPSVPSYVHAFGGAISNTGQLTVQNCTFTGNAVTYGAGGAIYNDNLGTLAVESSTFTGNSSTPAYNFRAGAGGIQSSGAMTMASSIVSGNRAGYPQYHNLGGSYEDLASSRNVIDLTATAAGLEVDSNGNPILKSNGGTTATVALVVGGFAVNKGDSSLATDQRGLPRPFGKADDCGAFELQQSDPSDTQPTVEVTLTPNAPRSDDLITAVVKGTDPQGKALTYSYTWTRVRGNNTQILQERGNTLTTKGDVVVAGDLISVTVVARNDTQASDPQSAYATIVSSPINISSLVLQPKAPYTFERMVATVKTVDIDGPRPLFTFVWTRNGVVTRTVEDTRNSQDIYDLNQQGRGDRGDVIEVTVTASDLTSTDTAKASANIRNSVPVISALSLSPQAPTAKQVVISTYSGRDADGDKLTKIYKWKIGNKVLLEEKSARLDLSKYLGVKAGVVVNLEMRLSDGTALSKTMHAFVTVQANPAADSSAATKSSMETSPIEVETSVNSS
;
A
#
# COMPACT_ATOMS: atom_id res chain seq x y z
N MET A 1 -33.40 8.68 54.53
CA MET A 1 -32.88 9.42 55.70
C MET A 1 -32.06 8.41 56.51
N HIS A 2 -30.76 8.47 56.76
CA HIS A 2 -29.64 9.43 56.68
C HIS A 2 -28.38 8.59 56.31
N SER A 3 -27.62 8.87 55.23
CA SER A 3 -26.30 9.58 55.17
C SER A 3 -25.30 9.19 56.28
N SER A 4 -24.01 8.85 56.11
CA SER A 4 -23.00 8.58 55.03
C SER A 4 -21.62 8.37 55.77
N PRO A 5 -20.41 8.41 55.17
CA PRO A 5 -19.70 7.35 54.43
C PRO A 5 -18.26 7.02 54.96
N PHE A 6 -17.59 5.97 54.43
CA PHE A 6 -16.15 5.71 54.62
C PHE A 6 -15.37 5.82 53.29
N SER A 7 -14.24 6.52 53.32
CA SER A 7 -13.40 6.89 52.16
C SER A 7 -12.19 5.96 51.98
N SER A 8 -11.75 5.80 50.73
CA SER A 8 -10.53 5.11 50.30
C SER A 8 -9.37 6.11 50.14
N GLN A 9 -8.18 5.77 50.65
CA GLN A 9 -6.95 6.52 50.40
C GLN A 9 -6.01 5.75 49.46
N ARG A 10 -5.53 6.47 48.43
CA ARG A 10 -4.51 6.06 47.45
C ARG A 10 -3.16 6.65 47.87
N PHE A 11 -2.10 5.83 47.90
CA PHE A 11 -0.72 6.32 48.04
C PHE A 11 -0.07 6.55 46.67
N ARG A 12 0.52 7.74 46.47
CA ARG A 12 1.38 8.12 45.34
C ARG A 12 2.83 8.20 45.84
N PHE A 13 3.79 7.63 45.11
CA PHE A 13 5.23 7.91 45.29
C PHE A 13 5.76 8.71 44.09
N ARG A 14 6.54 9.76 44.38
CA ARG A 14 7.22 10.66 43.43
C ARG A 14 8.73 10.41 43.51
N PHE A 15 9.37 10.36 42.34
CA PHE A 15 10.80 10.20 42.04
C PHE A 15 11.68 11.40 42.45
N LEU A 16 12.98 11.17 42.76
CA LEU A 16 14.18 11.74 42.08
C LEU A 16 15.53 11.20 42.71
N PRO A 17 16.75 11.40 42.13
CA PRO A 17 17.66 10.33 41.67
C PRO A 17 19.12 10.42 42.22
N LEU A 18 20.04 9.49 41.84
CA LEU A 18 21.38 9.79 41.28
C LEU A 18 22.28 8.52 41.11
N PHE A 19 22.85 8.40 39.90
CA PHE A 19 24.12 7.78 39.44
C PHE A 19 24.62 6.42 39.98
N PHE A 20 24.75 5.46 39.05
CA PHE A 20 25.70 4.34 39.14
C PHE A 20 26.55 4.27 37.86
N LEU A 21 27.89 4.26 38.01
CA LEU A 21 28.83 3.92 36.94
C LEU A 21 29.93 2.99 37.48
N ALA A 22 29.99 1.81 36.85
CA ALA A 22 31.11 0.87 36.62
C ALA A 22 31.99 0.35 37.80
N CYS A 23 31.96 -0.97 38.04
CA CYS A 23 32.94 -1.93 37.49
C CYS A 23 32.66 -3.40 37.90
N ILE A 24 32.32 -4.22 36.89
CA ILE A 24 32.66 -5.64 36.63
C ILE A 24 32.64 -6.66 37.79
N SER A 25 31.59 -7.49 37.82
CA SER A 25 31.61 -8.87 38.32
C SER A 25 30.44 -9.66 37.71
N SER A 26 30.76 -10.60 36.81
CA SER A 26 29.98 -11.78 36.39
C SER A 26 28.45 -11.63 36.22
N TYR A 27 28.02 -11.25 35.02
CA TYR A 27 26.71 -11.68 34.52
C TYR A 27 26.90 -12.99 33.76
N PRO A 28 26.15 -14.07 34.06
CA PRO A 28 26.10 -15.19 33.15
C PRO A 28 25.56 -14.65 31.82
N THR A 29 26.27 -14.94 30.74
CA THR A 29 25.73 -14.81 29.39
C THR A 29 24.35 -15.46 29.34
N PRO A 30 23.39 -14.93 28.55
CA PRO A 30 22.19 -15.69 28.24
C PRO A 30 22.68 -17.05 27.73
N VAL A 31 22.38 -18.11 28.47
CA VAL A 31 22.60 -19.46 28.00
C VAL A 31 21.81 -19.51 26.70
N ASP A 32 22.51 -19.76 25.59
CA ASP A 32 21.90 -20.18 24.34
C ASP A 32 20.71 -21.10 24.68
N ALA A 33 19.61 -20.98 23.94
CA ALA A 33 18.61 -22.04 23.96
C ALA A 33 19.33 -23.31 23.51
N ALA A 34 19.86 -24.08 24.47
CA ALA A 34 20.64 -25.26 24.20
C ALA A 34 19.75 -26.17 23.36
N GLU A 35 20.12 -26.32 22.10
CA GLU A 35 19.45 -27.19 21.16
C GLU A 35 19.33 -28.55 21.85
N LEU A 36 18.08 -28.98 22.14
CA LEU A 36 17.84 -30.29 22.77
C LEU A 36 18.61 -31.33 21.96
N PRO A 37 19.25 -32.34 22.59
CA PRO A 37 20.01 -33.34 21.87
C PRO A 37 19.11 -34.00 20.81
N SER A 38 19.36 -33.67 19.55
CA SER A 38 18.57 -34.15 18.43
C SER A 38 19.19 -35.43 17.89
N LEU A 39 18.41 -36.50 17.87
CA LEU A 39 18.80 -37.79 17.34
C LEU A 39 18.11 -37.97 15.99
N THR A 40 18.89 -38.16 14.93
CA THR A 40 18.34 -38.34 13.58
C THR A 40 18.26 -39.82 13.24
N VAL A 41 17.06 -40.30 12.91
CA VAL A 41 16.83 -41.63 12.34
C VAL A 41 16.91 -41.53 10.83
N ASN A 42 17.88 -42.21 10.22
CA ASN A 42 18.14 -42.13 8.77
C ASN A 42 17.95 -43.48 8.04
N THR A 43 17.47 -44.50 8.74
CA THR A 43 17.08 -45.79 8.16
C THR A 43 15.73 -46.26 8.68
N VAL A 44 15.00 -47.00 7.84
CA VAL A 44 13.76 -47.69 8.24
C VAL A 44 14.03 -49.10 8.78
N ASN A 45 15.27 -49.58 8.75
CA ASN A 45 15.61 -50.89 9.30
C ASN A 45 15.56 -50.84 10.83
N ASP A 46 14.89 -51.81 11.46
CA ASP A 46 14.86 -51.97 12.92
C ASP A 46 16.01 -52.88 13.38
N VAL A 47 17.23 -52.34 13.39
CA VAL A 47 18.46 -53.06 13.77
C VAL A 47 19.26 -52.28 14.80
N VAL A 48 20.11 -52.99 15.54
CA VAL A 48 21.14 -52.39 16.41
C VAL A 48 22.48 -52.91 15.92
N ALA A 49 23.18 -52.11 15.11
CA ALA A 49 24.42 -52.51 14.45
C ALA A 49 25.34 -51.29 14.25
N ASP A 50 26.65 -51.53 14.23
CA ASP A 50 27.61 -50.51 13.81
C ASP A 50 27.70 -50.50 12.27
N ASP A 51 26.63 -50.03 11.62
CA ASP A 51 26.45 -50.06 10.17
C ASP A 51 26.49 -48.66 9.52
N GLY A 52 26.78 -47.63 10.31
CA GLY A 52 26.90 -46.24 9.86
C GLY A 52 25.55 -45.53 9.62
N VAL A 53 24.42 -46.19 9.92
CA VAL A 53 23.09 -45.57 9.97
C VAL A 53 22.55 -45.59 11.40
N THR A 54 21.50 -44.83 11.66
CA THR A 54 20.82 -44.76 12.95
C THR A 54 19.38 -45.20 12.75
N SER A 55 19.03 -46.35 13.32
CA SER A 55 17.66 -46.84 13.39
C SER A 55 16.86 -46.13 14.49
N LEU A 56 15.53 -46.28 14.47
CA LEU A 56 14.69 -45.83 15.58
C LEU A 56 15.07 -46.52 16.89
N ARG A 57 15.48 -47.80 16.85
CA ARG A 57 15.87 -48.56 18.04
C ARG A 57 17.12 -47.99 18.69
N GLU A 58 18.10 -47.62 17.89
CA GLU A 58 19.34 -47.01 18.36
C GLU A 58 19.10 -45.63 18.93
N ALA A 59 18.32 -44.80 18.23
CA ALA A 59 17.94 -43.47 18.70
C ALA A 59 17.19 -43.54 20.04
N ILE A 60 16.24 -44.47 20.20
CA ILE A 60 15.52 -44.68 21.47
C ILE A 60 16.46 -45.18 22.57
N ALA A 61 17.35 -46.13 22.25
CA ALA A 61 18.33 -46.62 23.21
C ALA A 61 19.26 -45.50 23.70
N GLN A 62 19.63 -44.57 22.84
CA GLN A 62 20.40 -43.38 23.20
C GLN A 62 19.57 -42.40 24.04
N ALA A 63 18.32 -42.12 23.64
CA ALA A 63 17.41 -41.26 24.41
C ALA A 63 17.22 -41.75 25.85
N ASN A 64 17.03 -43.07 26.03
CA ASN A 64 16.86 -43.68 27.35
C ASN A 64 18.12 -43.61 28.25
N ARG A 65 19.30 -43.32 27.68
CA ARG A 65 20.56 -43.14 28.42
C ARG A 65 20.85 -41.67 28.77
N THR A 66 20.03 -40.74 28.30
CA THR A 66 20.22 -39.32 28.60
C THR A 66 19.94 -39.02 30.09
N PRO A 67 20.63 -38.02 30.68
CA PRO A 67 20.31 -37.53 32.02
C PRO A 67 18.84 -37.11 32.16
N GLU A 68 18.30 -37.20 33.36
CA GLU A 68 16.94 -36.76 33.64
C GLU A 68 16.76 -35.26 33.32
N GLY A 69 15.61 -34.90 32.73
CA GLY A 69 15.34 -33.55 32.24
C GLY A 69 15.91 -33.21 30.86
N SER A 70 16.72 -34.08 30.24
CA SER A 70 17.34 -33.79 28.93
C SER A 70 16.35 -33.73 27.76
N ASN A 71 15.20 -34.41 27.88
CA ASN A 71 14.09 -34.39 26.91
C ASN A 71 14.52 -34.41 25.42
N PRO A 72 15.30 -35.42 24.98
CA PRO A 72 15.79 -35.49 23.60
C PRO A 72 14.65 -35.49 22.56
N VAL A 73 14.99 -35.06 21.34
CA VAL A 73 14.08 -35.09 20.20
C VAL A 73 14.62 -36.05 19.15
N ILE A 74 13.89 -37.13 18.90
CA ILE A 74 14.15 -38.07 17.81
C ILE A 74 13.39 -37.59 16.57
N ARG A 75 14.12 -37.33 15.48
CA ARG A 75 13.55 -36.91 14.19
C ARG A 75 13.92 -37.91 13.12
N PHE A 76 12.98 -38.27 12.28
CA PHE A 76 13.31 -38.97 11.04
C PHE A 76 13.93 -37.97 10.05
N GLN A 77 14.96 -38.40 9.33
CA GLN A 77 15.60 -37.59 8.30
C GLN A 77 14.54 -37.11 7.29
N ASN A 78 14.68 -35.86 6.82
CA ASN A 78 13.79 -35.31 5.80
C ASN A 78 13.72 -36.24 4.57
N ASN A 79 12.51 -36.45 4.05
CA ASN A 79 12.19 -37.34 2.94
C ASN A 79 12.41 -38.84 3.19
N LEU A 80 12.77 -39.27 4.41
CA LEU A 80 12.75 -40.68 4.75
C LEU A 80 11.30 -41.15 4.79
N VAL A 81 10.94 -42.04 3.87
CA VAL A 81 9.60 -42.62 3.75
C VAL A 81 9.68 -44.13 3.83
N GLY A 82 8.62 -44.77 4.30
CA GLY A 82 8.51 -46.23 4.31
C GLY A 82 8.18 -46.80 5.67
N THR A 83 8.45 -48.09 5.83
CA THR A 83 7.96 -48.88 6.97
C THR A 83 9.12 -49.37 7.83
N VAL A 84 9.15 -48.94 9.09
CA VAL A 84 9.94 -49.56 10.16
C VAL A 84 9.22 -50.82 10.62
N LYS A 85 9.65 -51.97 10.09
CA LYS A 85 9.15 -53.28 10.52
C LYS A 85 9.89 -53.69 11.79
N LEU A 86 9.18 -53.85 12.90
CA LEU A 86 9.81 -54.22 14.17
C LEU A 86 10.34 -55.66 14.08
N ALA A 87 11.65 -55.80 14.29
CA ALA A 87 12.34 -57.08 14.30
C ALA A 87 12.62 -57.59 15.72
N SER A 88 12.77 -56.67 16.69
CA SER A 88 13.21 -57.00 18.06
C SER A 88 12.15 -56.69 19.14
N GLY A 89 10.87 -56.71 18.77
CA GLY A 89 9.75 -56.45 19.69
C GLY A 89 9.56 -54.96 20.02
N GLU A 90 8.83 -54.69 21.10
CA GLU A 90 8.37 -53.34 21.46
C GLU A 90 9.51 -52.35 21.77
N PHE A 91 9.26 -51.06 21.52
CA PHE A 91 10.10 -49.96 21.95
C PHE A 91 9.73 -49.52 23.37
N THR A 92 10.66 -49.63 24.31
CA THR A 92 10.44 -49.12 25.69
C THR A 92 10.95 -47.68 25.81
N LEU A 93 10.08 -46.77 26.26
CA LEU A 93 10.44 -45.38 26.54
C LEU A 93 10.48 -45.18 28.07
N SER A 94 11.70 -45.17 28.62
CA SER A 94 11.98 -45.01 30.05
C SER A 94 12.50 -43.62 30.42
N LYS A 95 12.67 -42.74 29.44
CA LYS A 95 12.94 -41.31 29.61
C LYS A 95 11.98 -40.49 28.75
N SER A 96 11.77 -39.23 29.17
CA SER A 96 10.96 -38.29 28.41
C SER A 96 11.60 -38.01 27.06
N VAL A 97 10.82 -38.10 25.97
CA VAL A 97 11.34 -37.98 24.59
C VAL A 97 10.23 -37.53 23.65
N SER A 98 10.58 -36.71 22.66
CA SER A 98 9.70 -36.42 21.52
C SER A 98 10.16 -37.21 20.32
N ILE A 99 9.26 -37.95 19.66
CA ILE A 99 9.54 -38.70 18.43
C ILE A 99 8.65 -38.17 17.32
N MET A 100 9.28 -37.58 16.31
CA MET A 100 8.59 -36.89 15.23
C MET A 100 8.93 -37.55 13.90
N GLY A 101 7.92 -38.07 13.22
CA GLY A 101 8.00 -38.45 11.82
C GLY A 101 8.21 -37.21 10.92
N PRO A 102 8.45 -37.43 9.62
CA PRO A 102 8.47 -36.35 8.64
C PRO A 102 7.12 -35.64 8.60
N ASN A 103 7.14 -34.30 8.52
CA ASN A 103 5.94 -33.45 8.55
C ASN A 103 5.68 -32.70 7.23
N VAL A 104 6.42 -33.04 6.16
CA VAL A 104 6.22 -32.53 4.79
C VAL A 104 6.25 -33.69 3.80
N GLY A 105 5.45 -33.62 2.73
CA GLY A 105 5.48 -34.58 1.61
C GLY A 105 4.38 -35.65 1.65
N SER A 106 4.64 -36.78 0.98
CA SER A 106 3.76 -37.97 0.93
C SER A 106 3.76 -38.74 2.26
N ILE A 107 2.95 -39.80 2.38
CA ILE A 107 2.91 -40.66 3.57
C ILE A 107 4.34 -41.01 4.03
N GLY A 108 4.66 -40.61 5.25
CA GLY A 108 5.99 -40.66 5.83
C GLY A 108 6.29 -42.02 6.43
N ILE A 109 6.50 -42.03 7.75
CA ILE A 109 6.99 -43.21 8.47
C ILE A 109 5.83 -44.01 9.04
N THR A 110 5.81 -45.29 8.67
CA THR A 110 4.93 -46.30 9.26
C THR A 110 5.76 -47.19 10.19
N LEU A 111 5.35 -47.31 11.44
CA LEU A 111 5.86 -48.27 12.41
C LEU A 111 4.93 -49.48 12.38
N ASP A 112 5.48 -50.66 12.13
CA ASP A 112 4.71 -51.86 11.85
C ASP A 112 5.24 -53.06 12.61
N ALA A 113 4.45 -53.57 13.56
CA ALA A 113 4.85 -54.73 14.36
C ALA A 113 4.50 -56.08 13.72
N GLY A 114 3.89 -56.10 12.53
CA GLY A 114 3.58 -57.32 11.79
C GLY A 114 2.63 -58.30 12.50
N GLY A 115 1.95 -57.87 13.56
CA GLY A 115 1.14 -58.71 14.44
C GLY A 115 1.93 -59.54 15.44
N ALA A 116 3.24 -59.28 15.60
CA ALA A 116 4.15 -60.07 16.43
C ALA A 116 4.41 -59.46 17.82
N SER A 117 4.19 -58.16 18.00
CA SER A 117 4.43 -57.47 19.27
C SER A 117 3.65 -56.16 19.37
N ARG A 118 3.67 -55.52 20.55
CA ARG A 118 3.31 -54.10 20.69
C ARG A 118 4.35 -53.21 20.04
N LEU A 119 3.99 -51.97 19.72
CA LEU A 119 4.93 -50.99 19.20
C LEU A 119 5.66 -50.25 20.33
N PHE A 120 4.94 -49.72 21.32
CA PHE A 120 5.56 -48.94 22.41
C PHE A 120 5.06 -49.31 23.80
N ALA A 121 5.97 -49.19 24.77
CA ALA A 121 5.67 -49.17 26.19
C ALA A 121 6.21 -47.89 26.83
N ILE A 122 5.30 -47.02 27.28
CA ILE A 122 5.63 -45.76 27.97
C ILE A 122 5.65 -46.01 29.48
N LYS A 123 6.81 -45.83 30.11
CA LYS A 123 6.96 -46.06 31.55
C LYS A 123 6.32 -44.94 32.37
N SER A 124 6.06 -45.20 33.65
CA SER A 124 5.56 -44.17 34.55
C SER A 124 6.62 -43.09 34.82
N GLY A 125 6.17 -41.85 35.05
CA GLY A 125 7.04 -40.72 35.37
C GLY A 125 7.73 -40.06 34.17
N VAL A 126 7.43 -40.45 32.93
CA VAL A 126 8.02 -39.84 31.72
C VAL A 126 6.96 -39.14 30.86
N LYS A 127 7.39 -38.11 30.11
CA LYS A 127 6.58 -37.43 29.10
C LYS A 127 7.04 -37.79 27.70
N VAL A 128 6.14 -38.34 26.89
CA VAL A 128 6.41 -38.72 25.50
C VAL A 128 5.47 -37.96 24.57
N ASN A 129 6.04 -37.37 23.51
CA ASN A 129 5.26 -36.78 22.43
C ASN A 129 5.54 -37.56 21.15
N LEU A 130 4.50 -38.04 20.47
CA LEU A 130 4.61 -38.75 19.19
C LEU A 130 3.85 -37.94 18.13
N SER A 131 4.49 -37.63 17.01
CA SER A 131 3.81 -36.92 15.93
C SER A 131 4.20 -37.34 14.52
N PHE A 132 3.24 -37.23 13.59
CA PHE A 132 3.43 -37.52 12.16
C PHE A 132 3.86 -38.97 11.86
N LEU A 133 3.31 -39.92 12.62
CA LEU A 133 3.63 -41.35 12.52
C LEU A 133 2.37 -42.18 12.27
N THR A 134 2.53 -43.26 11.50
CA THR A 134 1.50 -44.31 11.40
C THR A 134 1.91 -45.51 12.24
N PHE A 135 1.07 -45.96 13.16
CA PHE A 135 1.25 -47.14 14.00
C PHE A 135 0.32 -48.24 13.53
N GLN A 136 0.87 -49.35 13.04
CA GLN A 136 0.05 -50.41 12.50
C GLN A 136 0.45 -51.81 12.91
N ARG A 137 -0.55 -52.70 12.88
CA ARG A 137 -0.42 -54.14 13.14
C ARG A 137 0.34 -54.45 14.43
N GLY A 138 0.25 -53.57 15.43
CA GLY A 138 0.60 -53.88 16.81
C GLY A 138 -0.30 -54.98 17.34
N LYS A 139 0.26 -55.99 17.98
CA LYS A 139 -0.53 -57.04 18.61
C LYS A 139 0.04 -57.54 19.93
N VAL A 140 -0.85 -57.70 20.91
CA VAL A 140 -0.60 -58.46 22.13
C VAL A 140 -1.66 -59.53 22.29
N SER A 141 -1.26 -60.74 22.70
CA SER A 141 -2.18 -61.87 22.91
C SER A 141 -1.98 -62.49 24.28
N ALA A 142 -3.07 -62.68 25.01
CA ALA A 142 -3.07 -63.42 26.26
C ALA A 142 -2.95 -64.92 26.01
N SER A 143 -2.44 -65.64 27.00
CA SER A 143 -2.36 -67.11 27.02
C SER A 143 -3.30 -67.71 28.06
N ALA A 144 -3.55 -69.01 27.97
CA ALA A 144 -4.33 -69.74 28.96
C ALA A 144 -3.74 -69.58 30.36
N GLY A 145 -4.53 -69.12 31.33
CA GLY A 145 -4.08 -68.86 32.70
C GLY A 145 -3.05 -67.73 32.84
N GLY A 146 -2.83 -66.93 31.79
CA GLY A 146 -1.92 -65.79 31.82
C GLY A 146 -2.57 -64.50 32.35
N ASP A 147 -1.75 -63.46 32.44
CA ASP A 147 -2.19 -62.12 32.82
C ASP A 147 -2.93 -61.39 31.70
N ARG A 148 -3.73 -60.40 32.10
CA ARG A 148 -4.39 -59.45 31.19
C ARG A 148 -3.37 -58.78 30.28
N VAL A 149 -3.80 -58.47 29.07
CA VAL A 149 -2.96 -57.82 28.06
C VAL A 149 -3.48 -56.43 27.70
N TYR A 150 -2.55 -55.51 27.44
CA TYR A 150 -2.83 -54.08 27.37
C TYR A 150 -2.13 -53.45 26.17
N GLY A 151 -2.90 -52.75 25.34
CA GLY A 151 -2.44 -51.91 24.24
C GLY A 151 -1.89 -52.72 23.07
N GLY A 152 -2.64 -52.89 21.99
CA GLY A 152 -2.09 -53.56 20.80
C GLY A 152 -0.95 -52.78 20.17
N ALA A 153 -1.06 -51.44 20.09
CA ALA A 153 0.01 -50.57 19.65
C ALA A 153 0.85 -50.04 20.82
N ILE A 154 0.20 -49.41 21.80
CA ILE A 154 0.86 -48.67 22.87
C ILE A 154 0.24 -49.02 24.21
N VAL A 155 1.08 -49.32 25.21
CA VAL A 155 0.70 -49.27 26.62
C VAL A 155 1.30 -48.02 27.25
N ASN A 156 0.46 -47.17 27.84
CA ASN A 156 0.86 -45.91 28.45
C ASN A 156 0.65 -45.92 29.97
N ALA A 157 1.74 -45.82 30.72
CA ALA A 157 1.74 -45.58 32.17
C ALA A 157 2.30 -44.20 32.56
N GLY A 158 2.75 -43.40 31.58
CA GLY A 158 3.32 -42.06 31.75
C GLY A 158 2.38 -40.96 31.24
N ALA A 159 2.95 -39.85 30.77
CA ALA A 159 2.24 -38.81 30.04
C ALA A 159 2.54 -38.92 28.54
N LEU A 160 1.52 -39.28 27.75
CA LEU A 160 1.63 -39.48 26.31
C LEU A 160 0.80 -38.44 25.56
N GLU A 161 1.43 -37.73 24.66
CA GLU A 161 0.78 -36.87 23.67
C GLU A 161 0.95 -37.49 22.29
N VAL A 162 -0.15 -37.74 21.58
CA VAL A 162 -0.13 -38.17 20.18
C VAL A 162 -0.80 -37.09 19.33
N GLN A 163 -0.08 -36.62 18.31
CA GLN A 163 -0.52 -35.54 17.44
C GLN A 163 -0.29 -35.88 15.97
N ASN A 164 -1.25 -35.63 15.09
CA ASN A 164 -1.09 -35.88 13.65
C ASN A 164 -0.68 -37.33 13.31
N CYS A 165 -1.17 -38.30 14.08
CA CYS A 165 -0.81 -39.71 13.94
C CYS A 165 -1.98 -40.56 13.43
N THR A 166 -1.64 -41.70 12.83
CA THR A 166 -2.62 -42.71 12.43
C THR A 166 -2.38 -44.02 13.16
N PHE A 167 -3.41 -44.56 13.81
CA PHE A 167 -3.39 -45.89 14.43
C PHE A 167 -4.30 -46.82 13.64
N THR A 168 -3.72 -47.82 12.99
CA THR A 168 -4.52 -48.73 12.15
C THR A 168 -4.22 -50.20 12.31
N ALA A 169 -5.27 -51.03 12.29
CA ALA A 169 -5.16 -52.49 12.35
C ALA A 169 -4.36 -53.02 13.56
N ASN A 170 -4.35 -52.29 14.68
CA ASN A 170 -3.74 -52.75 15.92
C ASN A 170 -4.73 -53.58 16.72
N ALA A 171 -4.25 -54.60 17.43
CA ALA A 171 -5.10 -55.57 18.09
C ALA A 171 -4.63 -55.97 19.49
N ALA A 172 -5.57 -56.16 20.41
CA ALA A 172 -5.32 -56.86 21.67
C ALA A 172 -6.26 -58.07 21.77
N THR A 173 -5.70 -59.26 21.96
CA THR A 173 -6.46 -60.52 21.97
C THR A 173 -6.39 -61.14 23.36
N GLY A 174 -7.52 -61.18 24.05
CA GLY A 174 -7.66 -61.93 25.29
C GLY A 174 -7.67 -63.43 25.03
N TYR A 175 -7.81 -64.21 26.10
CA TYR A 175 -7.91 -65.66 26.03
C TYR A 175 -9.28 -66.13 26.53
N SER A 176 -9.83 -67.14 25.87
CA SER A 176 -11.04 -67.85 26.27
C SER A 176 -10.83 -69.35 26.11
N SER A 177 -10.99 -70.11 27.19
CA SER A 177 -10.87 -71.58 27.18
C SER A 177 -12.11 -72.30 26.65
N TYR A 178 -12.96 -71.65 25.85
CA TYR A 178 -14.20 -72.25 25.36
C TYR A 178 -13.90 -73.37 24.33
N ARG A 179 -13.51 -74.54 24.84
CA ARG A 179 -13.60 -75.83 24.16
C ARG A 179 -14.65 -76.63 24.91
N THR A 180 -15.91 -76.51 24.48
CA THR A 180 -17.09 -77.29 24.91
C THR A 180 -17.54 -77.11 26.39
N PRO A 181 -18.85 -76.95 26.68
CA PRO A 181 -19.38 -76.98 28.07
C PRO A 181 -19.06 -78.32 28.76
N PRO A 182 -18.73 -78.41 30.08
CA PRO A 182 -19.16 -77.53 31.18
C PRO A 182 -18.03 -76.94 32.06
N SER A 183 -16.77 -76.86 31.61
CA SER A 183 -15.71 -76.26 32.43
C SER A 183 -15.87 -74.75 32.55
N VAL A 184 -15.79 -74.22 33.78
CA VAL A 184 -15.81 -72.78 34.08
C VAL A 184 -14.77 -72.09 33.18
N PRO A 185 -15.19 -71.18 32.28
CA PRO A 185 -14.27 -70.58 31.33
C PRO A 185 -13.21 -69.76 32.07
N SER A 186 -11.94 -70.03 31.77
CA SER A 186 -10.84 -69.13 32.11
C SER A 186 -10.83 -68.02 31.07
N TYR A 187 -11.15 -66.80 31.50
CA TYR A 187 -11.06 -65.60 30.68
C TYR A 187 -9.86 -64.77 31.09
N VAL A 188 -9.06 -64.41 30.10
CA VAL A 188 -8.04 -63.37 30.25
C VAL A 188 -8.45 -62.22 29.35
N HIS A 189 -8.67 -61.04 29.94
CA HIS A 189 -9.17 -59.90 29.19
C HIS A 189 -8.04 -59.13 28.50
N ALA A 190 -8.39 -58.53 27.36
CA ALA A 190 -7.56 -57.59 26.64
C ALA A 190 -8.14 -56.18 26.70
N PHE A 191 -7.27 -55.16 26.68
CA PHE A 191 -7.68 -53.77 26.80
C PHE A 191 -6.92 -52.88 25.83
N GLY A 192 -7.64 -52.07 25.05
CA GLY A 192 -7.06 -51.11 24.12
C GLY A 192 -6.46 -51.78 22.88
N GLY A 193 -7.22 -51.84 21.79
CA GLY A 193 -6.73 -52.44 20.53
C GLY A 193 -5.59 -51.62 19.93
N ALA A 194 -5.67 -50.29 20.01
CA ALA A 194 -4.52 -49.42 19.76
C ALA A 194 -3.81 -49.06 21.08
N ILE A 195 -4.46 -48.29 21.96
CA ILE A 195 -3.81 -47.73 23.14
C ILE A 195 -4.53 -48.20 24.41
N SER A 196 -3.76 -48.68 25.38
CA SER A 196 -4.22 -48.81 26.76
C SER A 196 -3.53 -47.77 27.62
N ASN A 197 -4.32 -46.97 28.33
CA ASN A 197 -3.85 -45.87 29.14
C ASN A 197 -4.17 -46.08 30.63
N THR A 198 -3.14 -46.05 31.48
CA THR A 198 -3.25 -45.95 32.94
C THR A 198 -2.63 -44.65 33.47
N GLY A 199 -2.07 -43.81 32.59
CA GLY A 199 -1.46 -42.52 32.91
C GLY A 199 -2.25 -41.36 32.29
N GLN A 200 -1.55 -40.36 31.77
CA GLN A 200 -2.16 -39.24 31.04
C GLN A 200 -2.02 -39.47 29.53
N LEU A 201 -3.11 -39.34 28.79
CA LEU A 201 -3.14 -39.44 27.33
C LEU A 201 -3.85 -38.22 26.72
N THR A 202 -3.12 -37.51 25.85
CA THR A 202 -3.67 -36.46 24.99
C THR A 202 -3.64 -36.93 23.54
N VAL A 203 -4.78 -36.90 22.86
CA VAL A 203 -4.95 -37.29 21.47
C VAL A 203 -5.45 -36.10 20.68
N GLN A 204 -4.63 -35.60 19.76
CA GLN A 204 -4.97 -34.43 18.95
C GLN A 204 -4.78 -34.73 17.47
N ASN A 205 -5.77 -34.39 16.65
CA ASN A 205 -5.60 -34.44 15.19
C ASN A 205 -5.16 -35.83 14.69
N CYS A 206 -5.70 -36.89 15.28
CA CYS A 206 -5.29 -38.27 15.00
C CYS A 206 -6.44 -39.09 14.37
N THR A 207 -6.08 -40.08 13.56
CA THR A 207 -7.01 -41.05 12.99
C THR A 207 -6.80 -42.44 13.60
N PHE A 208 -7.83 -43.00 14.23
CA PHE A 208 -7.85 -44.38 14.74
C PHE A 208 -8.83 -45.21 13.92
N THR A 209 -8.32 -46.19 13.17
CA THR A 209 -9.20 -47.02 12.34
C THR A 209 -8.83 -48.49 12.22
N GLY A 210 -9.83 -49.37 12.26
CA GLY A 210 -9.61 -50.81 12.16
C GLY A 210 -8.88 -51.43 13.35
N ASN A 211 -8.80 -50.73 14.50
CA ASN A 211 -8.20 -51.29 15.70
C ASN A 211 -9.20 -52.21 16.41
N ALA A 212 -8.73 -53.30 16.99
CA ALA A 212 -9.61 -54.37 17.45
C ALA A 212 -9.23 -54.93 18.82
N VAL A 213 -10.24 -55.29 19.60
CA VAL A 213 -10.07 -56.10 20.81
C VAL A 213 -10.93 -57.35 20.73
N THR A 214 -10.34 -58.50 21.08
CA THR A 214 -11.07 -59.76 21.26
C THR A 214 -11.06 -60.14 22.73
N TYR A 215 -12.22 -60.52 23.28
CA TYR A 215 -12.42 -60.86 24.70
C TYR A 215 -12.03 -59.70 25.64
N GLY A 216 -12.52 -58.50 25.35
CA GLY A 216 -12.06 -57.30 26.05
C GLY A 216 -12.82 -56.02 25.70
N ALA A 217 -12.19 -54.86 25.94
CA ALA A 217 -12.80 -53.54 25.73
C ALA A 217 -11.84 -52.48 25.16
N GLY A 218 -12.43 -51.47 24.51
CA GLY A 218 -11.72 -50.34 23.92
C GLY A 218 -11.05 -50.72 22.62
N GLY A 219 -11.84 -50.91 21.55
CA GLY A 219 -11.30 -51.33 20.25
C GLY A 219 -10.21 -50.39 19.73
N ALA A 220 -10.37 -49.08 19.89
CA ALA A 220 -9.28 -48.12 19.73
C ALA A 220 -8.54 -47.89 21.05
N ILE A 221 -9.20 -47.26 22.02
CA ILE A 221 -8.58 -46.83 23.27
C ILE A 221 -9.30 -47.44 24.46
N TYR A 222 -8.52 -47.95 25.42
CA TYR A 222 -8.98 -48.23 26.77
C TYR A 222 -8.29 -47.27 27.75
N ASN A 223 -9.07 -46.40 28.38
CA ASN A 223 -8.62 -45.52 29.46
C ASN A 223 -9.04 -46.13 30.80
N ASP A 224 -8.07 -46.58 31.58
CA ASP A 224 -8.26 -47.23 32.88
C ASP A 224 -8.75 -46.23 33.94
N ASN A 225 -9.19 -46.71 35.11
CA ASN A 225 -9.76 -45.84 36.15
C ASN A 225 -8.78 -44.84 36.76
N LEU A 226 -7.48 -45.14 36.71
CA LEU A 226 -6.41 -44.21 37.12
C LEU A 226 -5.97 -43.28 35.98
N GLY A 227 -6.45 -43.51 34.76
CA GLY A 227 -6.04 -42.78 33.57
C GLY A 227 -6.85 -41.50 33.31
N THR A 228 -6.22 -40.54 32.65
CA THR A 228 -6.88 -39.37 32.07
C THR A 228 -6.73 -39.37 30.56
N LEU A 229 -7.82 -39.03 29.85
CA LEU A 229 -7.87 -38.98 28.40
C LEU A 229 -8.45 -37.64 27.94
N ALA A 230 -7.67 -36.88 27.16
CA ALA A 230 -8.14 -35.69 26.45
C ALA A 230 -8.08 -35.95 24.94
N VAL A 231 -9.19 -35.71 24.25
CA VAL A 231 -9.31 -35.92 22.80
C VAL A 231 -9.76 -34.64 22.11
N GLU A 232 -9.04 -34.20 21.09
CA GLU A 232 -9.42 -33.04 20.29
C GLU A 232 -9.23 -33.34 18.80
N SER A 233 -10.19 -32.91 17.98
CA SER A 233 -10.12 -32.97 16.51
C SER A 233 -9.61 -34.31 15.98
N SER A 234 -10.10 -35.41 16.52
CA SER A 234 -9.62 -36.76 16.17
C SER A 234 -10.75 -37.62 15.64
N THR A 235 -10.43 -38.59 14.78
CA THR A 235 -11.40 -39.47 14.12
C THR A 235 -11.21 -40.92 14.55
N PHE A 236 -12.21 -41.50 15.17
CA PHE A 236 -12.26 -42.90 15.61
C PHE A 236 -13.32 -43.65 14.81
N THR A 237 -12.91 -44.53 13.89
CA THR A 237 -13.85 -45.19 12.99
C THR A 237 -13.44 -46.60 12.56
N GLY A 238 -14.38 -47.52 12.38
CA GLY A 238 -14.08 -48.91 12.03
C GLY A 238 -13.34 -49.69 13.12
N ASN A 239 -13.28 -49.19 14.35
CA ASN A 239 -12.68 -49.91 15.46
C ASN A 239 -13.69 -50.89 16.06
N SER A 240 -13.21 -52.00 16.63
CA SER A 240 -14.09 -53.06 17.11
C SER A 240 -13.71 -53.67 18.45
N SER A 241 -14.71 -54.07 19.22
CA SER A 241 -14.54 -54.89 20.41
C SER A 241 -15.46 -56.11 20.35
N THR A 242 -14.93 -57.26 20.73
CA THR A 242 -15.73 -58.47 20.98
C THR A 242 -15.68 -58.77 22.48
N PRO A 243 -16.78 -58.62 23.23
CA PRO A 243 -16.78 -58.85 24.67
C PRO A 243 -16.55 -60.33 25.02
N ALA A 244 -15.96 -60.58 26.19
CA ALA A 244 -16.02 -61.91 26.80
C ALA A 244 -17.45 -62.18 27.34
N TYR A 245 -17.84 -63.45 27.49
CA TYR A 245 -19.22 -63.85 27.81
C TYR A 245 -19.76 -63.21 29.12
N ASN A 246 -18.87 -62.93 30.08
CA ASN A 246 -19.20 -62.28 31.36
C ASN A 246 -18.82 -60.79 31.42
N PHE A 247 -18.33 -60.21 30.32
CA PHE A 247 -17.81 -58.84 30.25
C PHE A 247 -18.74 -57.99 29.38
N ARG A 248 -19.85 -57.51 29.96
CA ARG A 248 -20.99 -56.93 29.21
C ARG A 248 -20.77 -55.55 28.59
N ALA A 249 -19.65 -54.87 28.82
CA ALA A 249 -19.48 -53.47 28.45
C ALA A 249 -18.05 -53.15 27.98
N GLY A 250 -17.76 -53.44 26.71
CA GLY A 250 -16.52 -53.00 26.08
C GLY A 250 -16.81 -52.20 24.83
N ALA A 251 -16.48 -50.91 24.82
CA ALA A 251 -16.73 -50.07 23.67
C ALA A 251 -15.88 -50.45 22.44
N GLY A 252 -16.47 -50.33 21.25
CA GLY A 252 -15.79 -50.56 19.98
C GLY A 252 -14.80 -49.46 19.62
N GLY A 253 -15.18 -48.21 19.86
CA GLY A 253 -14.28 -47.05 19.77
C GLY A 253 -13.45 -46.87 21.04
N ILE A 254 -13.96 -46.10 21.98
CA ILE A 254 -13.24 -45.71 23.20
C ILE A 254 -13.99 -46.21 24.44
N GLN A 255 -13.29 -46.97 25.28
CA GLN A 255 -13.75 -47.35 26.61
C GLN A 255 -13.00 -46.49 27.63
N SER A 256 -13.72 -45.71 28.45
CA SER A 256 -13.11 -44.94 29.53
C SER A 256 -13.71 -45.29 30.90
N SER A 257 -12.86 -45.77 31.80
CA SER A 257 -13.17 -45.94 33.23
C SER A 257 -12.60 -44.80 34.08
N GLY A 258 -11.62 -44.05 33.56
CA GLY A 258 -11.09 -42.83 34.16
C GLY A 258 -11.68 -41.56 33.54
N ALA A 259 -11.13 -40.40 33.90
CA ALA A 259 -11.62 -39.11 33.39
C ALA A 259 -11.37 -38.97 31.88
N MET A 260 -12.39 -38.55 31.15
CA MET A 260 -12.31 -38.29 29.71
C MET A 260 -12.94 -36.94 29.35
N THR A 261 -12.21 -36.14 28.58
CA THR A 261 -12.73 -34.98 27.85
C THR A 261 -12.57 -35.21 26.35
N MET A 262 -13.51 -34.70 25.57
CA MET A 262 -13.47 -34.80 24.12
C MET A 262 -14.12 -33.59 23.48
N ALA A 263 -13.46 -32.99 22.49
CA ALA A 263 -14.00 -31.87 21.73
C ALA A 263 -13.71 -31.99 20.24
N SER A 264 -14.58 -31.41 19.41
CA SER A 264 -14.41 -31.28 17.96
C SER A 264 -14.04 -32.60 17.27
N SER A 265 -14.46 -33.75 17.79
CA SER A 265 -13.98 -35.08 17.34
C SER A 265 -15.10 -35.93 16.75
N ILE A 266 -14.72 -36.94 15.96
CA ILE A 266 -15.64 -37.93 15.38
C ILE A 266 -15.41 -39.30 16.02
N VAL A 267 -16.48 -39.91 16.53
CA VAL A 267 -16.50 -41.32 16.96
C VAL A 267 -17.70 -42.00 16.31
N SER A 268 -17.47 -42.64 15.17
CA SER A 268 -18.53 -43.12 14.28
C SER A 268 -18.08 -44.36 13.51
N GLY A 269 -18.99 -45.25 13.13
CA GLY A 269 -18.63 -46.46 12.37
C GLY A 269 -17.85 -47.52 13.17
N ASN A 270 -17.87 -47.48 14.50
CA ASN A 270 -17.23 -48.49 15.34
C ASN A 270 -18.23 -49.62 15.69
N ARG A 271 -17.73 -50.75 16.18
CA ARG A 271 -18.57 -51.94 16.46
C ARG A 271 -18.23 -52.59 17.80
N ALA A 272 -19.24 -52.99 18.55
CA ALA A 272 -19.09 -53.77 19.76
C ALA A 272 -20.04 -54.96 19.75
N GLY A 273 -19.92 -55.85 20.74
CA GLY A 273 -20.87 -56.95 20.91
C GLY A 273 -22.31 -56.49 21.20
N TYR A 274 -22.50 -55.26 21.66
CA TYR A 274 -23.80 -54.64 21.88
C TYR A 274 -23.87 -53.24 21.23
N PRO A 275 -24.96 -52.90 20.52
CA PRO A 275 -25.10 -51.64 19.78
C PRO A 275 -24.80 -50.38 20.58
N GLN A 276 -25.27 -50.29 21.83
CA GLN A 276 -25.09 -49.12 22.69
C GLN A 276 -23.64 -48.82 23.08
N TYR A 277 -22.71 -49.77 22.83
CA TYR A 277 -21.28 -49.60 23.11
C TYR A 277 -20.45 -49.53 21.83
N HIS A 278 -21.05 -49.35 20.66
CA HIS A 278 -20.29 -49.28 19.42
C HIS A 278 -19.19 -48.22 19.46
N ASN A 279 -19.54 -46.99 19.87
CA ASN A 279 -18.63 -45.85 19.81
C ASN A 279 -17.97 -45.57 21.16
N LEU A 280 -18.74 -45.25 22.20
CA LEU A 280 -18.24 -44.92 23.53
C LEU A 280 -18.78 -45.87 24.60
N GLY A 281 -18.02 -46.02 25.69
CA GLY A 281 -18.45 -46.77 26.86
C GLY A 281 -17.70 -46.37 28.13
N GLY A 282 -18.35 -46.61 29.27
CA GLY A 282 -17.84 -46.25 30.59
C GLY A 282 -18.27 -44.85 31.05
N SER A 283 -17.48 -44.22 31.91
CA SER A 283 -17.79 -42.93 32.53
C SER A 283 -17.19 -41.80 31.71
N TYR A 284 -18.04 -40.91 31.22
CA TYR A 284 -17.64 -39.67 30.55
C TYR A 284 -18.58 -38.54 30.98
N GLU A 285 -18.02 -37.34 31.14
CA GLU A 285 -18.81 -36.13 31.42
C GLU A 285 -19.48 -35.63 30.14
N ASP A 286 -20.43 -34.70 30.23
CA ASP A 286 -21.29 -34.24 29.13
C ASP A 286 -20.53 -33.81 27.86
N LEU A 287 -20.34 -34.76 26.94
CA LEU A 287 -19.64 -34.56 25.67
C LEU A 287 -20.51 -33.88 24.61
N ALA A 288 -21.80 -33.69 24.85
CA ALA A 288 -22.75 -33.18 23.86
C ALA A 288 -22.52 -31.69 23.57
N SER A 289 -22.05 -30.93 24.56
CA SER A 289 -21.74 -29.50 24.43
C SER A 289 -20.41 -29.22 23.71
N SER A 290 -19.56 -30.24 23.52
CA SER A 290 -18.17 -30.09 23.05
C SER A 290 -18.00 -30.29 21.54
N ARG A 291 -19.10 -30.16 20.77
CA ARG A 291 -19.09 -30.21 19.30
C ARG A 291 -18.47 -31.49 18.70
N ASN A 292 -18.84 -32.62 19.29
CA ASN A 292 -18.43 -33.94 18.79
C ASN A 292 -19.50 -34.52 17.85
N VAL A 293 -19.07 -35.34 16.89
CA VAL A 293 -19.96 -36.19 16.10
C VAL A 293 -19.84 -37.62 16.62
N ILE A 294 -20.82 -38.03 17.41
CA ILE A 294 -20.89 -39.38 17.99
C ILE A 294 -22.22 -39.99 17.54
N ASP A 295 -22.15 -41.00 16.68
CA ASP A 295 -23.33 -41.79 16.33
C ASP A 295 -23.57 -42.87 17.41
N LEU A 296 -24.79 -43.37 17.57
CA LEU A 296 -25.10 -44.58 18.34
C LEU A 296 -25.10 -45.83 17.47
N THR A 297 -25.04 -45.69 16.15
CA THR A 297 -25.04 -46.83 15.22
C THR A 297 -23.62 -47.24 14.77
N ALA A 298 -23.53 -48.40 14.12
CA ALA A 298 -22.30 -48.88 13.48
C ALA A 298 -21.99 -48.19 12.14
N THR A 299 -22.77 -47.18 11.73
CA THR A 299 -22.55 -46.50 10.46
C THR A 299 -21.51 -45.41 10.59
N ALA A 300 -20.61 -45.29 9.61
CA ALA A 300 -19.58 -44.25 9.58
C ALA A 300 -20.14 -42.92 9.06
N ALA A 301 -21.14 -42.37 9.75
CA ALA A 301 -21.83 -41.15 9.34
C ALA A 301 -20.85 -39.97 9.17
N GLY A 302 -20.93 -39.29 8.01
CA GLY A 302 -20.10 -38.12 7.68
C GLY A 302 -18.70 -38.43 7.14
N LEU A 303 -18.32 -39.71 7.04
CA LEU A 303 -17.01 -40.15 6.56
C LEU A 303 -17.10 -40.80 5.18
N GLU A 304 -16.03 -40.70 4.39
CA GLU A 304 -15.91 -41.45 3.15
C GLU A 304 -15.84 -42.96 3.44
N VAL A 305 -16.72 -43.72 2.79
CA VAL A 305 -16.84 -45.18 2.97
C VAL A 305 -16.75 -45.93 1.64
N ASP A 306 -16.32 -47.19 1.71
CA ASP A 306 -16.32 -48.13 0.58
C ASP A 306 -17.75 -48.61 0.25
N SER A 307 -17.88 -49.46 -0.77
CA SER A 307 -19.18 -50.03 -1.18
C SER A 307 -19.86 -50.88 -0.11
N ASN A 308 -19.12 -51.31 0.92
CA ASN A 308 -19.62 -52.08 2.06
C ASN A 308 -19.93 -51.19 3.27
N GLY A 309 -19.74 -49.87 3.16
CA GLY A 309 -19.92 -48.92 4.24
C GLY A 309 -18.75 -48.85 5.23
N ASN A 310 -17.59 -49.41 4.91
CA ASN A 310 -16.40 -49.31 5.76
C ASN A 310 -15.65 -48.00 5.48
N PRO A 311 -15.16 -47.30 6.53
CA PRO A 311 -14.34 -46.10 6.36
C PRO A 311 -13.11 -46.34 5.48
N ILE A 312 -12.84 -45.44 4.55
CA ILE A 312 -11.67 -45.54 3.66
C ILE A 312 -10.48 -44.80 4.25
N LEU A 313 -9.50 -45.55 4.76
CA LEU A 313 -8.19 -45.01 5.10
C LEU A 313 -7.31 -44.94 3.84
N LYS A 314 -6.92 -43.74 3.41
CA LYS A 314 -6.05 -43.55 2.25
C LYS A 314 -5.17 -42.31 2.38
N SER A 315 -4.27 -42.12 1.42
CA SER A 315 -3.54 -40.86 1.27
C SER A 315 -4.51 -39.78 0.78
N ASN A 316 -4.84 -38.81 1.64
CA ASN A 316 -5.67 -37.66 1.29
C ASN A 316 -4.85 -36.35 1.26
N GLY A 317 -3.53 -36.47 1.02
CA GLY A 317 -2.54 -35.42 1.28
C GLY A 317 -1.97 -35.51 2.69
N GLY A 318 -0.76 -34.96 2.90
CA GLY A 318 -0.05 -35.00 4.18
C GLY A 318 0.77 -36.27 4.43
N THR A 319 1.39 -36.34 5.61
CA THR A 319 2.39 -37.36 5.95
C THR A 319 1.83 -38.60 6.65
N THR A 320 0.55 -38.63 6.99
CA THR A 320 -0.15 -39.81 7.51
C THR A 320 -1.48 -39.99 6.77
N ALA A 321 -1.91 -41.25 6.60
CA ALA A 321 -3.19 -41.54 5.97
C ALA A 321 -4.36 -41.13 6.88
N THR A 322 -5.44 -40.60 6.29
CA THR A 322 -6.63 -40.15 7.02
C THR A 322 -7.89 -40.78 6.44
N VAL A 323 -9.00 -40.65 7.16
CA VAL A 323 -10.34 -40.88 6.63
C VAL A 323 -10.94 -39.52 6.30
N ALA A 324 -11.26 -39.29 5.03
CA ALA A 324 -11.81 -38.02 4.55
C ALA A 324 -13.28 -37.84 4.95
N LEU A 325 -13.73 -36.59 4.99
CA LEU A 325 -15.12 -36.23 5.21
C LEU A 325 -15.92 -36.25 3.91
N VAL A 326 -17.20 -36.56 4.01
CA VAL A 326 -18.15 -36.37 2.89
C VAL A 326 -18.54 -34.90 2.83
N VAL A 327 -18.46 -34.32 1.63
CA VAL A 327 -18.88 -32.92 1.36
C VAL A 327 -20.34 -32.71 1.80
N GLY A 328 -20.58 -31.65 2.57
CA GLY A 328 -21.91 -31.34 3.13
C GLY A 328 -22.37 -32.28 4.25
N GLY A 329 -21.50 -33.18 4.74
CA GLY A 329 -21.79 -34.09 5.83
C GLY A 329 -21.90 -33.40 7.20
N PHE A 330 -22.41 -34.12 8.19
CA PHE A 330 -22.68 -33.60 9.53
C PHE A 330 -21.44 -33.19 10.34
N ALA A 331 -20.23 -33.56 9.90
CA ALA A 331 -18.99 -33.13 10.53
C ALA A 331 -18.46 -31.80 9.98
N VAL A 332 -18.98 -31.33 8.84
CA VAL A 332 -18.46 -30.18 8.11
C VAL A 332 -18.92 -28.86 8.76
N ASN A 333 -17.97 -27.96 9.05
CA ASN A 333 -18.14 -26.69 9.76
C ASN A 333 -18.84 -26.83 11.13
N LYS A 334 -18.60 -27.93 11.86
CA LYS A 334 -19.21 -28.20 13.17
C LYS A 334 -18.23 -28.21 14.34
N GLY A 335 -16.94 -28.25 14.08
CA GLY A 335 -15.89 -28.16 15.08
C GLY A 335 -15.69 -26.73 15.60
N ASP A 336 -14.81 -26.64 16.59
CA ASP A 336 -14.33 -25.42 17.25
C ASP A 336 -12.99 -25.77 17.90
N SER A 337 -11.97 -25.87 17.07
CA SER A 337 -10.62 -26.26 17.47
C SER A 337 -9.69 -25.07 17.39
N SER A 338 -8.69 -25.04 18.28
CA SER A 338 -7.63 -24.03 18.22
C SER A 338 -6.46 -24.45 17.32
N LEU A 339 -6.52 -25.64 16.70
CA LEU A 339 -5.47 -26.17 15.85
C LEU A 339 -5.40 -25.40 14.53
N ALA A 340 -4.20 -24.93 14.18
CA ALA A 340 -3.96 -24.19 12.94
C ALA A 340 -4.03 -25.05 11.66
N THR A 341 -3.87 -26.37 11.80
CA THR A 341 -3.92 -27.30 10.67
C THR A 341 -4.63 -28.60 11.04
N ASP A 342 -5.17 -29.28 10.03
CA ASP A 342 -5.63 -30.66 10.15
C ASP A 342 -4.47 -31.66 10.15
N GLN A 343 -4.77 -32.97 10.27
CA GLN A 343 -3.77 -34.02 10.41
C GLN A 343 -2.77 -34.06 9.23
N ARG A 344 -3.18 -33.53 8.08
CA ARG A 344 -2.40 -33.51 6.84
C ARG A 344 -1.48 -32.31 6.76
N GLY A 345 -1.60 -31.37 7.69
CA GLY A 345 -0.91 -30.09 7.68
C GLY A 345 -1.61 -29.03 6.83
N LEU A 346 -2.88 -29.25 6.44
CA LEU A 346 -3.65 -28.26 5.68
C LEU A 346 -4.36 -27.27 6.60
N PRO A 347 -4.55 -26.00 6.19
CA PRO A 347 -5.11 -24.96 7.05
C PRO A 347 -6.47 -25.33 7.62
N ARG A 348 -6.67 -24.93 8.88
CA ARG A 348 -7.91 -25.07 9.64
C ARG A 348 -8.22 -23.73 10.37
N PRO A 349 -9.47 -23.22 10.34
CA PRO A 349 -10.59 -23.74 9.55
C PRO A 349 -10.37 -23.49 8.05
N PHE A 350 -10.96 -24.34 7.22
CA PHE A 350 -11.13 -24.06 5.79
C PHE A 350 -12.62 -23.96 5.47
N GLY A 351 -13.09 -22.74 5.22
CA GLY A 351 -14.52 -22.44 5.13
C GLY A 351 -15.00 -21.64 6.33
N LYS A 352 -16.20 -21.95 6.83
CA LYS A 352 -16.92 -21.13 7.81
C LYS A 352 -16.49 -21.40 9.25
N ALA A 353 -16.11 -22.62 9.56
CA ALA A 353 -15.67 -23.07 10.89
C ALA A 353 -14.86 -24.36 10.74
N ASP A 354 -14.23 -24.81 11.81
CA ASP A 354 -13.49 -26.07 11.77
C ASP A 354 -14.43 -27.24 11.48
N ASP A 355 -13.91 -28.26 10.83
CA ASP A 355 -14.59 -29.53 10.77
C ASP A 355 -14.35 -30.35 12.04
N CYS A 356 -15.34 -31.16 12.42
CA CYS A 356 -15.10 -32.17 13.45
C CYS A 356 -14.14 -33.24 12.91
N GLY A 357 -13.21 -33.69 13.75
CA GLY A 357 -12.29 -34.78 13.45
C GLY A 357 -10.92 -34.35 12.93
N ALA A 358 -10.14 -35.34 12.52
CA ALA A 358 -8.74 -35.14 12.14
C ALA A 358 -8.54 -34.53 10.74
N PHE A 359 -9.62 -34.36 9.99
CA PHE A 359 -9.61 -33.94 8.59
C PHE A 359 -10.40 -32.65 8.43
N GLU A 360 -9.82 -31.67 7.73
CA GLU A 360 -10.48 -30.42 7.36
C GLU A 360 -10.76 -30.40 5.85
N LEU A 361 -12.01 -30.39 5.45
CA LEU A 361 -12.42 -30.41 4.06
C LEU A 361 -11.95 -29.15 3.31
N GLN A 362 -10.91 -29.30 2.49
CA GLN A 362 -10.34 -28.22 1.67
C GLN A 362 -11.14 -27.99 0.37
N GLN A 363 -12.46 -27.92 0.47
CA GLN A 363 -13.34 -27.60 -0.64
C GLN A 363 -14.36 -26.55 -0.20
N SER A 364 -14.48 -25.48 -0.98
CA SER A 364 -15.49 -24.45 -0.75
C SER A 364 -16.88 -25.07 -0.82
N ASP A 365 -17.74 -24.72 0.13
CA ASP A 365 -19.14 -25.15 0.15
C ASP A 365 -19.81 -24.82 -1.20
N PRO A 366 -20.34 -25.81 -1.94
CA PRO A 366 -20.98 -25.57 -3.23
C PRO A 366 -22.25 -24.70 -3.15
N SER A 367 -22.78 -24.43 -1.94
CA SER A 367 -23.89 -23.50 -1.73
C SER A 367 -23.46 -22.03 -1.57
N ASP A 368 -22.15 -21.77 -1.51
CA ASP A 368 -21.56 -20.44 -1.43
C ASP A 368 -21.42 -19.87 -2.84
N THR A 369 -22.20 -18.84 -3.18
CA THR A 369 -22.23 -18.23 -4.51
C THR A 369 -21.48 -16.91 -4.53
N GLN A 370 -20.81 -16.64 -5.66
CA GLN A 370 -19.95 -15.48 -5.80
C GLN A 370 -20.69 -14.16 -5.51
N PRO A 371 -20.10 -13.22 -4.74
CA PRO A 371 -20.69 -11.90 -4.57
C PRO A 371 -20.71 -11.13 -5.89
N THR A 372 -21.64 -10.20 -6.03
CA THR A 372 -21.72 -9.27 -7.17
C THR A 372 -21.30 -7.86 -6.75
N VAL A 373 -20.83 -7.08 -7.70
CA VAL A 373 -20.41 -5.69 -7.47
C VAL A 373 -20.81 -4.82 -8.65
N GLU A 374 -21.25 -3.60 -8.38
CA GLU A 374 -21.45 -2.53 -9.36
C GLU A 374 -20.59 -1.34 -8.95
N VAL A 375 -20.01 -0.65 -9.93
CA VAL A 375 -19.16 0.52 -9.71
C VAL A 375 -19.49 1.64 -10.69
N THR A 376 -19.49 2.87 -10.19
CA THR A 376 -19.56 4.10 -10.98
C THR A 376 -18.51 5.11 -10.49
N LEU A 377 -18.13 6.08 -11.32
CA LEU A 377 -17.20 7.15 -10.95
C LEU A 377 -17.94 8.48 -10.74
N THR A 378 -17.57 9.20 -9.68
CA THR A 378 -18.05 10.56 -9.40
C THR A 378 -16.87 11.50 -9.16
N PRO A 379 -16.77 12.63 -9.87
CA PRO A 379 -17.62 13.03 -11.00
C PRO A 379 -17.39 12.12 -12.23
N ASN A 380 -18.37 12.08 -13.14
CA ASN A 380 -18.29 11.30 -14.39
C ASN A 380 -17.52 12.04 -15.50
N ALA A 381 -17.28 13.35 -15.33
CA ALA A 381 -16.43 14.20 -16.17
C ALA A 381 -15.46 15.01 -15.30
N PRO A 382 -14.46 14.35 -14.68
CA PRO A 382 -13.47 15.01 -13.82
C PRO A 382 -12.53 15.90 -14.62
N ARG A 383 -12.04 16.96 -13.98
CA ARG A 383 -10.93 17.82 -14.43
C ARG A 383 -9.63 17.41 -13.74
N SER A 384 -8.52 17.98 -14.18
CA SER A 384 -7.27 17.82 -13.45
C SER A 384 -7.36 18.53 -12.09
N ASP A 385 -6.71 17.94 -11.07
CA ASP A 385 -6.86 18.23 -9.64
C ASP A 385 -8.21 17.85 -8.97
N ASP A 386 -9.22 17.34 -9.69
CA ASP A 386 -10.43 16.77 -9.08
C ASP A 386 -10.13 15.51 -8.22
N LEU A 387 -10.98 15.28 -7.22
CA LEU A 387 -11.04 14.01 -6.50
C LEU A 387 -12.07 13.09 -7.14
N ILE A 388 -11.61 12.04 -7.83
CA ILE A 388 -12.48 11.01 -8.38
C ILE A 388 -12.77 9.98 -7.28
N THR A 389 -14.04 9.65 -7.09
CA THR A 389 -14.50 8.62 -6.13
C THR A 389 -15.20 7.49 -6.88
N ALA A 390 -14.77 6.26 -6.62
CA ALA A 390 -15.46 5.04 -7.01
C ALA A 390 -16.62 4.79 -6.04
N VAL A 391 -17.84 4.91 -6.53
CA VAL A 391 -19.07 4.59 -5.80
C VAL A 391 -19.40 3.14 -6.07
N VAL A 392 -19.29 2.29 -5.05
CA VAL A 392 -19.42 0.84 -5.14
C VAL A 392 -20.67 0.36 -4.41
N LYS A 393 -21.40 -0.55 -5.05
CA LYS A 393 -22.50 -1.30 -4.44
C LYS A 393 -22.23 -2.79 -4.62
N GLY A 394 -21.92 -3.49 -3.53
CA GLY A 394 -21.76 -4.94 -3.54
C GLY A 394 -22.95 -5.65 -2.91
N THR A 395 -23.27 -6.83 -3.40
CA THR A 395 -24.26 -7.72 -2.82
C THR A 395 -23.71 -9.13 -2.74
N ASP A 396 -23.85 -9.75 -1.57
CA ASP A 396 -23.52 -11.15 -1.34
C ASP A 396 -24.84 -11.93 -1.17
N PRO A 397 -25.11 -12.98 -1.97
CA PRO A 397 -26.37 -13.72 -1.89
C PRO A 397 -26.64 -14.37 -0.52
N GLN A 398 -25.60 -14.60 0.27
CA GLN A 398 -25.64 -15.19 1.61
C GLN A 398 -25.61 -14.11 2.71
N GLY A 399 -25.60 -12.83 2.35
CA GLY A 399 -25.57 -11.71 3.27
C GLY A 399 -24.23 -11.53 4.01
N LYS A 400 -23.14 -12.11 3.49
CA LYS A 400 -21.81 -11.97 4.08
C LYS A 400 -21.26 -10.55 3.93
N ALA A 401 -20.37 -10.18 4.85
CA ALA A 401 -19.66 -8.91 4.78
C ALA A 401 -18.68 -8.90 3.61
N LEU A 402 -18.62 -7.77 2.88
CA LEU A 402 -17.77 -7.60 1.71
C LEU A 402 -16.62 -6.64 1.99
N THR A 403 -15.46 -6.99 1.46
CA THR A 403 -14.29 -6.12 1.31
C THR A 403 -14.06 -5.82 -0.17
N TYR A 404 -13.39 -4.73 -0.50
CA TYR A 404 -13.20 -4.29 -1.88
C TYR A 404 -11.73 -4.02 -2.17
N SER A 405 -11.26 -4.46 -3.33
CA SER A 405 -9.95 -4.07 -3.88
C SER A 405 -10.13 -3.23 -5.13
N TYR A 406 -9.33 -2.17 -5.25
CA TYR A 406 -9.40 -1.20 -6.34
C TYR A 406 -8.10 -1.21 -7.14
N THR A 407 -8.21 -1.25 -8.47
CA THR A 407 -7.09 -1.04 -9.39
C THR A 407 -7.43 0.12 -10.31
N TRP A 408 -6.71 1.23 -10.14
CA TRP A 408 -6.87 2.41 -10.99
C TRP A 408 -5.93 2.32 -12.18
N THR A 409 -6.42 2.68 -13.36
CA THR A 409 -5.65 2.73 -14.60
C THR A 409 -5.91 4.03 -15.35
N ARG A 410 -4.87 4.50 -16.05
CA ARG A 410 -4.92 5.63 -16.97
C ARG A 410 -4.58 5.15 -18.36
N VAL A 411 -5.42 5.47 -19.34
CA VAL A 411 -5.18 5.19 -20.75
C VAL A 411 -4.98 6.50 -21.50
N ARG A 412 -3.85 6.60 -22.21
CA ARG A 412 -3.49 7.72 -23.08
C ARG A 412 -3.09 7.19 -24.46
N GLY A 413 -3.98 7.33 -25.43
CA GLY A 413 -3.81 6.68 -26.74
C GLY A 413 -3.71 5.16 -26.56
N ASN A 414 -2.59 4.57 -27.00
CA ASN A 414 -2.33 3.13 -26.85
C ASN A 414 -1.58 2.75 -25.56
N ASN A 415 -1.26 3.72 -24.71
CA ASN A 415 -0.51 3.48 -23.47
C ASN A 415 -1.46 3.33 -22.28
N THR A 416 -1.41 2.18 -21.62
CA THR A 416 -2.17 1.90 -20.39
C THR A 416 -1.21 1.80 -19.21
N GLN A 417 -1.42 2.63 -18.19
CA GLN A 417 -0.63 2.65 -16.97
C GLN A 417 -1.49 2.30 -15.77
N ILE A 418 -1.02 1.37 -14.93
CA ILE A 418 -1.61 1.10 -13.61
C ILE A 418 -1.11 2.16 -12.62
N LEU A 419 -2.04 2.79 -11.92
CA LEU A 419 -1.75 3.79 -10.90
C LEU A 419 -1.49 3.11 -9.54
N GLN A 420 -0.80 3.80 -8.63
CA GLN A 420 -0.38 3.22 -7.36
C GLN A 420 -1.51 3.19 -6.32
N GLU A 421 -2.55 3.99 -6.52
CA GLU A 421 -3.71 4.10 -5.65
C GLU A 421 -4.44 2.76 -5.52
N ARG A 422 -4.79 2.42 -4.27
CA ARG A 422 -5.47 1.18 -3.89
C ARG A 422 -6.81 1.40 -3.19
N GLY A 423 -7.15 2.66 -2.89
CA GLY A 423 -8.40 3.04 -2.25
C GLY A 423 -9.53 3.30 -3.24
N ASN A 424 -10.70 3.67 -2.73
CA ASN A 424 -11.87 4.02 -3.52
C ASN A 424 -11.81 5.45 -4.10
N THR A 425 -10.72 6.19 -3.90
CA THR A 425 -10.54 7.51 -4.44
C THR A 425 -9.22 7.64 -5.20
N LEU A 426 -9.21 8.52 -6.18
CA LEU A 426 -8.04 8.91 -6.97
C LEU A 426 -8.02 10.44 -7.06
N THR A 427 -6.91 11.06 -6.65
CA THR A 427 -6.71 12.49 -6.86
C THR A 427 -5.98 12.70 -8.18
N THR A 428 -6.52 13.52 -9.08
CA THR A 428 -5.93 13.79 -10.40
C THR A 428 -4.84 14.88 -10.34
N LYS A 429 -4.09 14.96 -9.24
CA LYS A 429 -3.20 16.10 -8.96
C LYS A 429 -1.84 16.00 -9.65
N GLY A 430 -1.43 17.08 -10.33
CA GLY A 430 -0.14 17.18 -11.06
C GLY A 430 -0.14 16.47 -12.42
N ASP A 431 1.05 16.24 -13.01
CA ASP A 431 1.23 15.63 -14.36
C ASP A 431 0.71 14.16 -14.49
N VAL A 432 0.00 13.66 -13.48
CA VAL A 432 -0.52 12.29 -13.40
C VAL A 432 -1.61 12.06 -14.46
N VAL A 433 -2.42 13.06 -14.76
CA VAL A 433 -3.45 12.99 -15.81
C VAL A 433 -3.52 14.31 -16.57
N VAL A 434 -3.94 14.28 -17.83
CA VAL A 434 -4.21 15.47 -18.66
C VAL A 434 -5.56 15.32 -19.35
N ALA A 435 -6.10 16.42 -19.87
CA ALA A 435 -7.35 16.40 -20.63
C ALA A 435 -7.27 15.37 -21.79
N GLY A 436 -8.31 14.54 -21.90
CA GLY A 436 -8.41 13.43 -22.86
C GLY A 436 -7.91 12.08 -22.34
N ASP A 437 -7.24 12.01 -21.18
CA ASP A 437 -6.92 10.72 -20.55
C ASP A 437 -8.21 10.00 -20.13
N LEU A 438 -8.29 8.69 -20.39
CA LEU A 438 -9.37 7.84 -19.89
C LEU A 438 -8.92 7.18 -18.58
N ILE A 439 -9.61 7.51 -17.50
CA ILE A 439 -9.42 6.88 -16.20
C ILE A 439 -10.39 5.72 -16.07
N SER A 440 -9.88 4.58 -15.63
CA SER A 440 -10.69 3.43 -15.26
C SER A 440 -10.35 2.96 -13.85
N VAL A 441 -11.37 2.53 -13.11
CA VAL A 441 -11.20 1.75 -11.88
C VAL A 441 -11.78 0.37 -12.09
N THR A 442 -11.01 -0.67 -11.79
CA THR A 442 -11.50 -2.04 -11.67
C THR A 442 -11.68 -2.39 -10.21
N VAL A 443 -12.87 -2.87 -9.85
CA VAL A 443 -13.24 -3.24 -8.47
C VAL A 443 -13.58 -4.73 -8.41
N VAL A 444 -13.07 -5.39 -7.37
CA VAL A 444 -13.43 -6.77 -7.01
C VAL A 444 -13.92 -6.76 -5.57
N ALA A 445 -15.14 -7.26 -5.35
CA ALA A 445 -15.67 -7.52 -4.02
C ALA A 445 -15.22 -8.90 -3.53
N ARG A 446 -14.88 -9.04 -2.26
CA ARG A 446 -14.49 -10.32 -1.63
C ARG A 446 -15.24 -10.54 -0.34
N ASN A 447 -15.80 -11.73 -0.17
CA ASN A 447 -16.19 -12.25 1.14
C ASN A 447 -15.03 -13.09 1.72
N ASP A 448 -15.30 -13.94 2.71
CA ASP A 448 -14.33 -14.80 3.38
C ASP A 448 -13.80 -15.95 2.50
N THR A 449 -14.53 -16.34 1.46
CA THR A 449 -14.27 -17.57 0.68
C THR A 449 -14.17 -17.34 -0.83
N GLN A 450 -14.73 -16.25 -1.34
CA GLN A 450 -14.92 -15.98 -2.77
C GLN A 450 -14.72 -14.50 -3.13
N ALA A 451 -14.42 -14.27 -4.40
CA ALA A 451 -14.23 -12.95 -5.00
C ALA A 451 -15.18 -12.79 -6.18
N SER A 452 -15.79 -11.61 -6.37
CA SER A 452 -16.63 -11.27 -7.53
C SER A 452 -15.84 -11.27 -8.83
N ASP A 453 -16.55 -11.36 -9.95
CA ASP A 453 -16.00 -10.96 -11.23
C ASP A 453 -15.61 -9.46 -11.17
N PRO A 454 -14.49 -9.07 -11.80
CA PRO A 454 -14.07 -7.68 -11.82
C PRO A 454 -15.06 -6.82 -12.60
N GLN A 455 -15.47 -5.70 -12.02
CA GLN A 455 -16.26 -4.68 -12.71
C GLN A 455 -15.46 -3.40 -12.85
N SER A 456 -15.64 -2.71 -13.98
CA SER A 456 -14.90 -1.49 -14.27
C SER A 456 -15.82 -0.32 -14.57
N ALA A 457 -15.46 0.85 -14.04
CA ALA A 457 -16.07 2.13 -14.40
C ALA A 457 -15.03 3.03 -15.05
N TYR A 458 -15.51 4.00 -15.83
CA TYR A 458 -14.67 4.85 -16.68
C TYR A 458 -15.08 6.31 -16.56
N ALA A 459 -14.11 7.21 -16.65
CA ALA A 459 -14.32 8.65 -16.74
C ALA A 459 -13.22 9.25 -17.62
N THR A 460 -13.57 10.18 -18.50
CA THR A 460 -12.59 10.90 -19.32
C THR A 460 -12.26 12.23 -18.66
N ILE A 461 -10.98 12.56 -18.53
CA ILE A 461 -10.56 13.87 -18.01
C ILE A 461 -10.95 14.95 -19.02
N VAL A 462 -11.72 15.94 -18.58
CA VAL A 462 -12.11 17.10 -19.39
C VAL A 462 -11.23 18.30 -19.07
N SER A 463 -11.00 19.17 -20.05
CA SER A 463 -10.20 20.38 -19.88
C SER A 463 -10.80 21.33 -18.84
N SER A 464 -9.95 21.94 -18.04
CA SER A 464 -10.34 23.07 -17.19
C SER A 464 -10.56 24.32 -18.03
N PRO A 465 -11.44 25.23 -17.59
CA PRO A 465 -11.59 26.52 -18.27
C PRO A 465 -10.33 27.37 -18.07
N ILE A 466 -9.83 27.96 -19.15
CA ILE A 466 -8.73 28.92 -19.12
C ILE A 466 -9.12 30.16 -18.31
N ASN A 467 -8.19 30.66 -17.48
CA ASN A 467 -8.38 31.89 -16.73
C ASN A 467 -7.19 32.84 -16.92
N ILE A 468 -7.45 34.13 -17.15
CA ILE A 468 -6.43 35.19 -17.12
C ILE A 468 -6.16 35.57 -15.67
N SER A 469 -5.00 35.16 -15.15
CA SER A 469 -4.58 35.47 -13.79
C SER A 469 -3.99 36.87 -13.65
N SER A 470 -3.46 37.45 -14.73
CA SER A 470 -3.04 38.85 -14.75
C SER A 470 -2.94 39.42 -16.17
N LEU A 471 -3.26 40.71 -16.33
CA LEU A 471 -2.94 41.51 -17.51
C LEU A 471 -2.29 42.81 -17.05
N VAL A 472 -1.06 43.07 -17.51
CA VAL A 472 -0.27 44.23 -17.12
C VAL A 472 0.11 45.04 -18.35
N LEU A 473 -0.23 46.33 -18.35
CA LEU A 473 0.15 47.29 -19.38
C LEU A 473 1.25 48.23 -18.85
N GLN A 474 2.39 48.28 -19.53
CA GLN A 474 3.52 49.15 -19.16
C GLN A 474 4.00 49.99 -20.34
N PRO A 475 4.41 51.25 -20.12
CA PRO A 475 4.29 51.97 -18.86
C PRO A 475 2.82 52.30 -18.55
N LYS A 476 2.45 52.42 -17.26
CA LYS A 476 1.09 52.81 -16.83
C LYS A 476 0.73 54.27 -17.16
N ALA A 477 1.73 55.04 -17.58
CA ALA A 477 1.65 56.47 -17.84
C ALA A 477 2.63 56.83 -18.98
N PRO A 478 2.36 56.37 -20.21
CA PRO A 478 3.24 56.59 -21.36
C PRO A 478 3.28 58.06 -21.76
N TYR A 479 4.37 58.48 -22.39
CA TYR A 479 4.45 59.74 -23.16
C TYR A 479 4.25 59.48 -24.66
N THR A 480 3.99 60.52 -25.43
CA THR A 480 3.94 60.42 -26.89
C THR A 480 5.26 59.86 -27.42
N PHE A 481 5.21 59.04 -28.47
CA PHE A 481 6.38 58.32 -29.02
C PHE A 481 6.98 57.22 -28.14
N GLU A 482 6.35 56.84 -27.02
CA GLU A 482 6.77 55.65 -26.25
C GLU A 482 6.19 54.34 -26.79
N ARG A 483 6.79 53.22 -26.37
CA ARG A 483 6.28 51.88 -26.64
C ARG A 483 5.58 51.34 -25.41
N MET A 484 4.37 50.84 -25.60
CA MET A 484 3.60 50.18 -24.56
C MET A 484 3.65 48.67 -24.76
N VAL A 485 3.78 47.90 -23.68
CA VAL A 485 3.82 46.44 -23.69
C VAL A 485 2.67 45.93 -22.82
N ALA A 486 1.76 45.17 -23.43
CA ALA A 486 0.78 44.38 -22.72
C ALA A 486 1.38 43.00 -22.43
N THR A 487 1.33 42.54 -21.18
CA THR A 487 1.76 41.20 -20.76
C THR A 487 0.62 40.50 -20.06
N VAL A 488 0.21 39.34 -20.58
CA VAL A 488 -0.86 38.50 -20.02
C VAL A 488 -0.26 37.24 -19.39
N LYS A 489 -0.85 36.79 -18.28
CA LYS A 489 -0.62 35.47 -17.71
C LYS A 489 -1.94 34.75 -17.58
N THR A 490 -1.93 33.47 -17.90
CA THR A 490 -3.08 32.59 -17.76
C THR A 490 -2.77 31.45 -16.80
N VAL A 491 -3.82 30.84 -16.26
CA VAL A 491 -3.81 29.59 -15.52
C VAL A 491 -4.79 28.67 -16.24
N ASP A 492 -4.26 27.54 -16.66
CA ASP A 492 -5.00 26.42 -17.24
C ASP A 492 -4.12 25.19 -16.98
N ILE A 493 -4.58 24.29 -16.12
CA ILE A 493 -3.74 23.23 -15.56
C ILE A 493 -3.59 22.05 -16.52
N ASP A 494 -4.59 21.83 -17.38
CA ASP A 494 -4.71 20.66 -18.24
C ASP A 494 -5.19 20.96 -19.66
N GLY A 495 -5.50 22.22 -19.96
CA GLY A 495 -5.78 22.68 -21.29
C GLY A 495 -4.53 22.89 -22.16
N PRO A 496 -4.72 22.99 -23.47
CA PRO A 496 -3.65 23.22 -24.42
C PRO A 496 -2.99 24.59 -24.24
N ARG A 497 -1.87 24.80 -24.94
CA ARG A 497 -1.18 26.10 -24.91
C ARG A 497 -2.12 27.21 -25.41
N PRO A 498 -2.24 28.32 -24.67
CA PRO A 498 -3.21 29.37 -24.99
C PRO A 498 -2.84 30.13 -26.26
N LEU A 499 -3.88 30.55 -26.98
CA LEU A 499 -3.86 31.56 -28.02
C LEU A 499 -4.40 32.87 -27.45
N PHE A 500 -3.80 33.98 -27.86
CA PHE A 500 -4.16 35.31 -27.40
C PHE A 500 -4.61 36.18 -28.57
N THR A 501 -5.68 36.92 -28.37
CA THR A 501 -6.13 37.99 -29.26
C THR A 501 -6.02 39.31 -28.53
N PHE A 502 -5.19 40.23 -29.04
CA PHE A 502 -5.00 41.58 -28.50
C PHE A 502 -5.74 42.59 -29.39
N VAL A 503 -6.71 43.29 -28.82
CA VAL A 503 -7.44 44.38 -29.48
C VAL A 503 -7.03 45.69 -28.81
N TRP A 504 -6.32 46.54 -29.54
CA TRP A 504 -5.92 47.88 -29.10
C TRP A 504 -6.91 48.92 -29.57
N THR A 505 -7.30 49.80 -28.67
CA THR A 505 -8.17 50.93 -28.97
C THR A 505 -7.54 52.25 -28.52
N ARG A 506 -7.80 53.31 -29.28
CA ARG A 506 -7.52 54.70 -28.94
C ARG A 506 -8.85 55.40 -28.73
N ASN A 507 -9.10 55.91 -27.52
CA ASN A 507 -10.36 56.55 -27.14
C ASN A 507 -11.62 55.72 -27.53
N GLY A 508 -11.52 54.40 -27.37
CA GLY A 508 -12.61 53.45 -27.70
C GLY A 508 -12.69 53.02 -29.16
N VAL A 509 -11.88 53.56 -30.06
CA VAL A 509 -11.83 53.16 -31.48
C VAL A 509 -10.71 52.15 -31.69
N VAL A 510 -11.01 51.00 -32.31
CA VAL A 510 -10.01 49.96 -32.62
C VAL A 510 -8.97 50.49 -33.60
N THR A 511 -7.69 50.41 -33.23
CA THR A 511 -6.56 50.84 -34.07
C THR A 511 -5.72 49.67 -34.55
N ARG A 512 -5.70 48.55 -33.80
CA ARG A 512 -4.95 47.35 -34.16
C ARG A 512 -5.51 46.11 -33.47
N THR A 513 -5.55 45.02 -34.22
CA THR A 513 -5.84 43.68 -33.69
C THR A 513 -4.68 42.74 -34.01
N VAL A 514 -4.29 41.91 -33.05
CA VAL A 514 -3.42 40.75 -33.24
C VAL A 514 -4.23 39.54 -32.84
N GLU A 515 -4.47 38.62 -33.77
CA GLU A 515 -5.30 37.44 -33.54
C GLU A 515 -4.43 36.19 -33.38
N ASP A 516 -4.91 35.24 -32.58
CA ASP A 516 -4.40 33.87 -32.47
C ASP A 516 -2.88 33.74 -32.29
N THR A 517 -2.27 34.65 -31.51
CA THR A 517 -0.84 34.59 -31.22
C THR A 517 -0.53 33.73 -30.00
N ARG A 518 0.60 33.03 -30.01
CA ARG A 518 1.13 32.31 -28.84
C ARG A 518 2.00 33.19 -27.94
N ASN A 519 2.25 34.43 -28.35
CA ASN A 519 3.01 35.37 -27.53
C ASN A 519 2.11 35.91 -26.42
N SER A 520 2.52 35.71 -25.17
CA SER A 520 1.87 36.29 -23.99
C SER A 520 2.11 37.80 -23.84
N GLN A 521 2.68 38.43 -24.86
CA GLN A 521 2.98 39.84 -24.91
C GLN A 521 2.69 40.40 -26.30
N ASP A 522 2.19 41.65 -26.32
CA ASP A 522 2.09 42.44 -27.53
C ASP A 522 2.50 43.90 -27.28
N ILE A 523 3.04 44.54 -28.30
CA ILE A 523 3.60 45.89 -28.22
C ILE A 523 2.75 46.85 -29.05
N TYR A 524 2.36 47.96 -28.44
CA TYR A 524 1.72 49.09 -29.09
C TYR A 524 2.68 50.27 -29.14
N ASP A 525 3.16 50.61 -30.34
CA ASP A 525 4.18 51.64 -30.55
C ASP A 525 3.56 52.99 -30.89
N LEU A 526 3.67 53.96 -29.98
CA LEU A 526 3.13 55.31 -30.14
C LEU A 526 3.97 56.18 -31.09
N ASN A 527 5.15 55.72 -31.55
CA ASN A 527 5.92 56.43 -32.58
C ASN A 527 5.23 56.47 -33.94
N GLN A 528 4.26 55.58 -34.16
CA GLN A 528 3.56 55.53 -35.44
C GLN A 528 2.46 56.59 -35.48
N GLN A 529 2.37 57.28 -36.61
CA GLN A 529 1.41 58.36 -36.81
C GLN A 529 -0.02 57.91 -36.49
N GLY A 530 -0.74 58.71 -35.71
CA GLY A 530 -2.13 58.45 -35.36
C GLY A 530 -2.34 57.42 -34.23
N ARG A 531 -1.28 56.91 -33.59
CA ARG A 531 -1.41 55.89 -32.54
C ARG A 531 -1.56 56.40 -31.13
N GLY A 532 -1.24 57.67 -30.87
CA GLY A 532 -1.58 58.30 -29.60
C GLY A 532 -0.84 59.60 -29.38
N ASP A 533 -1.61 60.62 -29.00
CA ASP A 533 -1.19 61.95 -28.61
C ASP A 533 -1.55 62.16 -27.13
N ARG A 534 -1.00 63.23 -26.54
CA ARG A 534 -1.33 63.65 -25.18
C ARG A 534 -2.83 63.65 -24.91
N GLY A 535 -3.24 63.02 -23.82
CA GLY A 535 -4.63 62.98 -23.37
C GLY A 535 -5.45 61.82 -23.92
N ASP A 536 -4.91 61.05 -24.88
CA ASP A 536 -5.58 59.84 -25.34
C ASP A 536 -5.55 58.72 -24.29
N VAL A 537 -6.60 57.90 -24.35
CA VAL A 537 -6.69 56.64 -23.62
C VAL A 537 -6.36 55.51 -24.59
N ILE A 538 -5.30 54.77 -24.27
CA ILE A 538 -4.97 53.52 -24.95
C ILE A 538 -5.45 52.37 -24.08
N GLU A 539 -6.38 51.58 -24.59
CA GLU A 539 -6.88 50.35 -23.95
C GLU A 539 -6.50 49.13 -24.80
N VAL A 540 -6.05 48.07 -24.13
CA VAL A 540 -5.90 46.73 -24.71
C VAL A 540 -6.93 45.80 -24.08
N THR A 541 -7.72 45.14 -24.93
CA THR A 541 -8.53 43.98 -24.55
C THR A 541 -7.80 42.73 -25.00
N VAL A 542 -7.57 41.79 -24.08
CA VAL A 542 -6.91 40.51 -24.36
C VAL A 542 -7.89 39.40 -24.12
N THR A 543 -8.17 38.61 -25.16
CA THR A 543 -8.91 37.35 -25.05
C THR A 543 -7.92 36.19 -25.12
N ALA A 544 -7.88 35.35 -24.09
CA ALA A 544 -7.15 34.10 -24.07
C ALA A 544 -8.10 32.95 -24.43
N SER A 545 -7.65 32.01 -25.26
CA SER A 545 -8.40 30.84 -25.70
C SER A 545 -7.51 29.61 -25.68
N ASP A 546 -8.02 28.50 -25.14
CA ASP A 546 -7.41 27.17 -25.24
C ASP A 546 -8.17 26.29 -26.26
N LEU A 547 -8.95 26.91 -27.17
CA LEU A 547 -9.86 26.25 -28.12
C LEU A 547 -11.07 25.53 -27.49
N THR A 548 -11.06 25.29 -26.18
CA THR A 548 -12.20 24.68 -25.46
C THR A 548 -12.98 25.70 -24.64
N SER A 549 -12.33 26.78 -24.24
CA SER A 549 -12.83 27.85 -23.41
C SER A 549 -12.11 29.17 -23.72
N THR A 550 -12.68 30.28 -23.25
CA THR A 550 -12.08 31.62 -23.43
C THR A 550 -12.25 32.47 -22.18
N ASP A 551 -11.28 33.32 -21.89
CA ASP A 551 -11.37 34.36 -20.87
C ASP A 551 -10.87 35.70 -21.43
N THR A 552 -11.39 36.83 -20.94
CA THR A 552 -11.08 38.17 -21.46
C THR A 552 -10.78 39.17 -20.35
N ALA A 553 -9.69 39.92 -20.51
CA ALA A 553 -9.27 40.97 -19.59
C ALA A 553 -8.95 42.27 -20.33
N LYS A 554 -9.01 43.40 -19.61
CA LYS A 554 -8.70 44.73 -20.15
C LYS A 554 -7.69 45.47 -19.30
N ALA A 555 -6.84 46.27 -19.95
CA ALA A 555 -5.95 47.22 -19.29
C ALA A 555 -5.85 48.51 -20.11
N SER A 556 -5.76 49.66 -19.44
CA SER A 556 -5.66 50.96 -20.11
C SER A 556 -4.63 51.88 -19.47
N ALA A 557 -4.14 52.84 -20.25
CA ALA A 557 -3.27 53.92 -19.78
C ALA A 557 -3.59 55.23 -20.53
N ASN A 558 -3.35 56.35 -19.84
CA ASN A 558 -3.53 57.69 -20.40
C ASN A 558 -2.17 58.23 -20.85
N ILE A 559 -2.10 58.77 -22.07
CA ILE A 559 -0.88 59.38 -22.59
C ILE A 559 -0.65 60.74 -21.91
N ARG A 560 0.52 60.87 -21.27
CA ARG A 560 0.97 62.06 -20.58
C ARG A 560 1.62 63.04 -21.54
N ASN A 561 1.67 64.30 -21.10
CA ASN A 561 2.38 65.37 -21.77
C ASN A 561 3.89 65.13 -21.78
N SER A 562 4.48 65.10 -22.97
CA SER A 562 5.91 65.04 -23.21
C SER A 562 6.53 66.40 -22.96
N VAL A 563 7.68 66.45 -22.27
CA VAL A 563 8.38 67.74 -22.04
C VAL A 563 9.02 68.22 -23.36
N PRO A 564 8.92 69.51 -23.73
CA PRO A 564 9.53 70.03 -24.94
C PRO A 564 11.05 69.96 -24.89
N VAL A 565 11.69 69.82 -26.05
CA VAL A 565 13.15 69.71 -26.18
C VAL A 565 13.73 70.80 -27.06
N ILE A 566 14.86 71.39 -26.62
CA ILE A 566 15.70 72.23 -27.47
C ILE A 566 16.76 71.31 -28.08
N SER A 567 16.79 71.21 -29.40
CA SER A 567 17.75 70.39 -30.15
C SER A 567 19.05 71.14 -30.45
N ALA A 568 18.97 72.45 -30.68
CA ALA A 568 20.14 73.31 -30.86
C ALA A 568 19.85 74.76 -30.43
N LEU A 569 20.88 75.44 -29.94
CA LEU A 569 20.86 76.86 -29.60
C LEU A 569 22.17 77.51 -30.04
N SER A 570 22.08 78.62 -30.78
CA SER A 570 23.24 79.37 -31.25
C SER A 570 23.00 80.87 -31.15
N LEU A 571 24.09 81.63 -31.07
CA LEU A 571 24.09 83.09 -31.04
C LEU A 571 24.81 83.63 -32.29
N SER A 572 24.31 84.72 -32.84
CA SER A 572 24.91 85.39 -34.00
C SER A 572 24.94 86.91 -33.81
N PRO A 573 26.04 87.60 -34.17
CA PRO A 573 27.30 87.03 -34.65
C PRO A 573 28.05 86.27 -33.55
N GLN A 574 28.90 85.30 -33.93
CA GLN A 574 29.70 84.50 -32.98
C GLN A 574 30.79 85.32 -32.26
N ALA A 575 31.15 86.46 -32.87
CA ALA A 575 32.16 87.39 -32.39
C ALA A 575 31.60 88.83 -32.42
N PRO A 576 30.61 89.16 -31.57
CA PRO A 576 29.96 90.46 -31.62
C PRO A 576 30.89 91.56 -31.10
N THR A 577 30.80 92.77 -31.63
CA THR A 577 31.43 93.94 -31.00
C THR A 577 30.49 94.56 -29.97
N ALA A 578 31.01 95.44 -29.10
CA ALA A 578 30.23 96.06 -28.02
C ALA A 578 29.02 96.92 -28.49
N LYS A 579 28.91 97.20 -29.79
CA LYS A 579 27.82 97.98 -30.39
C LYS A 579 26.88 97.15 -31.28
N GLN A 580 27.03 95.82 -31.29
CA GLN A 580 26.20 94.93 -32.11
C GLN A 580 25.04 94.30 -31.33
N VAL A 581 24.00 93.92 -32.07
CA VAL A 581 22.90 93.11 -31.56
C VAL A 581 23.25 91.64 -31.68
N VAL A 582 23.24 90.92 -30.56
CA VAL A 582 23.36 89.46 -30.53
C VAL A 582 21.97 88.87 -30.68
N ILE A 583 21.79 87.99 -31.66
CA ILE A 583 20.53 87.32 -31.96
C ILE A 583 20.68 85.84 -31.65
N SER A 584 19.73 85.29 -30.91
CA SER A 584 19.64 83.85 -30.66
C SER A 584 18.79 83.17 -31.73
N THR A 585 19.29 82.05 -32.25
CA THR A 585 18.53 81.11 -33.08
C THR A 585 18.49 79.76 -32.38
N TYR A 586 17.36 79.06 -32.45
CA TYR A 586 17.19 77.76 -31.84
C TYR A 586 16.42 76.82 -32.76
N SER A 587 16.63 75.51 -32.60
CA SER A 587 15.72 74.47 -33.08
C SER A 587 15.25 73.65 -31.88
N GLY A 588 13.96 73.35 -31.85
CA GLY A 588 13.34 72.60 -30.76
C GLY A 588 11.97 72.11 -31.18
N ARG A 589 11.52 71.04 -30.55
CA ARG A 589 10.22 70.42 -30.83
C ARG A 589 9.53 70.02 -29.55
N ASP A 590 8.22 69.97 -29.62
CA ASP A 590 7.39 69.23 -28.68
C ASP A 590 7.00 67.89 -29.33
N ALA A 591 6.99 66.80 -28.57
CA ALA A 591 6.58 65.51 -29.11
C ALA A 591 5.06 65.41 -29.31
N ASP A 592 4.28 66.17 -28.55
CA ASP A 592 2.83 66.19 -28.58
C ASP A 592 2.28 67.22 -29.60
N GLY A 593 3.17 67.97 -30.26
CA GLY A 593 2.79 69.03 -31.19
C GLY A 593 2.33 70.33 -30.51
N ASP A 594 2.51 70.45 -29.19
CA ASP A 594 2.12 71.63 -28.41
C ASP A 594 2.87 72.90 -28.82
N LYS A 595 2.20 74.05 -28.65
CA LYS A 595 2.74 75.36 -29.06
C LYS A 595 3.86 75.80 -28.11
N LEU A 596 5.07 75.93 -28.66
CA LEU A 596 6.25 76.30 -27.90
C LEU A 596 6.40 77.81 -27.64
N THR A 597 6.42 78.18 -26.36
CA THR A 597 6.79 79.50 -25.83
C THR A 597 8.26 79.51 -25.42
N LYS A 598 8.98 80.57 -25.75
CA LYS A 598 10.42 80.70 -25.54
C LYS A 598 10.69 81.55 -24.31
N ILE A 599 11.55 81.07 -23.42
CA ILE A 599 11.96 81.79 -22.23
C ILE A 599 13.46 82.06 -22.34
N TYR A 600 13.81 83.33 -22.47
CA TYR A 600 15.19 83.79 -22.57
C TYR A 600 15.65 84.39 -21.25
N LYS A 601 16.89 84.10 -20.87
CA LYS A 601 17.55 84.73 -19.73
C LYS A 601 19.00 85.05 -20.12
N TRP A 602 19.23 86.32 -20.39
CA TRP A 602 20.53 86.84 -20.80
C TRP A 602 21.42 87.19 -19.60
N LYS A 603 22.73 87.00 -19.76
CA LYS A 603 23.75 87.46 -18.82
C LYS A 603 24.91 88.12 -19.57
N ILE A 604 25.42 89.22 -19.04
CA ILE A 604 26.64 89.87 -19.51
C ILE A 604 27.66 89.80 -18.37
N GLY A 605 28.78 89.10 -18.59
CA GLY A 605 29.66 88.67 -17.51
C GLY A 605 28.89 87.88 -16.45
N ASN A 606 28.95 88.34 -15.19
CA ASN A 606 28.22 87.71 -14.08
C ASN A 606 26.83 88.31 -13.82
N LYS A 607 26.43 89.36 -14.55
CA LYS A 607 25.17 90.08 -14.32
C LYS A 607 24.03 89.47 -15.14
N VAL A 608 22.96 89.04 -14.48
CA VAL A 608 21.71 88.59 -15.13
C VAL A 608 20.87 89.80 -15.55
N LEU A 609 20.36 89.76 -16.78
CA LEU A 609 19.48 90.79 -17.34
C LEU A 609 18.03 90.32 -17.23
N LEU A 610 17.34 90.71 -16.16
CA LEU A 610 15.98 90.23 -15.86
C LEU A 610 14.89 90.82 -16.78
N GLU A 611 15.14 91.99 -17.38
CA GLU A 611 14.20 92.69 -18.25
C GLU A 611 14.27 92.23 -19.71
N GLU A 612 15.40 91.67 -20.15
CA GLU A 612 15.56 91.23 -21.53
C GLU A 612 15.05 89.80 -21.71
N LYS A 613 13.88 89.70 -22.35
CA LYS A 613 13.15 88.44 -22.58
C LYS A 613 13.01 88.10 -24.06
N SER A 614 13.69 88.83 -24.95
CA SER A 614 13.60 88.59 -26.39
C SER A 614 14.76 87.74 -26.91
N ALA A 615 14.62 87.28 -28.15
CA ALA A 615 15.68 86.59 -28.89
C ALA A 615 16.85 87.51 -29.29
N ARG A 616 16.79 88.82 -28.99
CA ARG A 616 17.75 89.82 -29.45
C ARG A 616 18.25 90.63 -28.27
N LEU A 617 19.57 90.63 -28.06
CA LEU A 617 20.22 91.44 -27.04
C LEU A 617 21.07 92.52 -27.73
N ASP A 618 20.64 93.76 -27.64
CA ASP A 618 21.41 94.90 -28.14
C ASP A 618 22.48 95.33 -27.14
N LEU A 619 23.75 95.01 -27.43
CA LEU A 619 24.86 95.26 -26.51
C LEU A 619 25.14 96.76 -26.32
N SER A 620 24.76 97.60 -27.28
CA SER A 620 24.99 99.06 -27.22
C SER A 620 24.25 99.74 -26.07
N LYS A 621 23.18 99.10 -25.56
CA LYS A 621 22.35 99.59 -24.46
C LYS A 621 22.95 99.37 -23.07
N TYR A 622 24.03 98.60 -22.97
CA TYR A 622 24.63 98.22 -21.69
C TYR A 622 26.00 98.88 -21.51
N LEU A 623 26.08 99.82 -20.56
CA LEU A 623 27.33 100.47 -20.19
C LEU A 623 28.34 99.45 -19.64
N GLY A 624 29.59 99.51 -20.11
CA GLY A 624 30.68 98.65 -19.65
C GLY A 624 30.90 97.36 -20.44
N VAL A 625 30.12 97.11 -21.51
CA VAL A 625 30.40 96.02 -22.45
C VAL A 625 31.65 96.39 -23.27
N LYS A 626 32.71 95.58 -23.16
CA LYS A 626 34.00 95.77 -23.85
C LYS A 626 34.54 94.45 -24.37
N ALA A 627 35.59 94.50 -25.19
CA ALA A 627 36.27 93.30 -25.68
C ALA A 627 36.66 92.36 -24.51
N GLY A 628 36.40 91.07 -24.66
CA GLY A 628 36.63 90.02 -23.65
C GLY A 628 35.45 89.73 -22.73
N VAL A 629 34.37 90.53 -22.74
CA VAL A 629 33.16 90.23 -21.95
C VAL A 629 32.37 89.09 -22.59
N VAL A 630 32.01 88.08 -21.79
CA VAL A 630 31.17 86.95 -22.22
C VAL A 630 29.69 87.31 -22.09
N VAL A 631 28.94 87.07 -23.16
CA VAL A 631 27.48 87.14 -23.19
C VAL A 631 26.94 85.72 -23.18
N ASN A 632 26.14 85.38 -22.17
CA ASN A 632 25.54 84.06 -22.01
C ASN A 632 24.02 84.14 -22.16
N LEU A 633 23.43 83.18 -22.84
CA LEU A 633 22.00 82.96 -22.91
C LEU A 633 21.67 81.61 -22.28
N GLU A 634 20.78 81.63 -21.28
CA GLU A 634 20.05 80.45 -20.84
C GLU A 634 18.67 80.47 -21.52
N MET A 635 18.35 79.40 -22.25
CA MET A 635 17.06 79.25 -22.92
C MET A 635 16.30 78.03 -22.41
N ARG A 636 14.99 78.19 -22.21
CA ARG A 636 14.04 77.09 -22.00
C ARG A 636 12.85 77.25 -22.95
N LEU A 637 12.22 76.13 -23.29
CA LEU A 637 10.93 76.10 -23.95
C LEU A 637 9.84 75.73 -22.94
N SER A 638 8.67 76.34 -23.10
CA SER A 638 7.44 75.98 -22.38
C SER A 638 6.39 75.57 -23.40
N ASP A 639 5.75 74.44 -23.20
CA ASP A 639 4.58 73.98 -23.97
C ASP A 639 3.24 74.49 -23.35
N GLY A 640 3.32 75.18 -22.20
CA GLY A 640 2.16 75.60 -21.41
C GLY A 640 1.89 74.74 -20.17
N THR A 641 2.47 73.54 -20.08
CA THR A 641 2.33 72.60 -18.97
C THR A 641 3.66 72.13 -18.35
N ALA A 642 4.75 72.12 -19.11
CA ALA A 642 6.07 71.71 -18.70
C ALA A 642 7.14 72.62 -19.32
N LEU A 643 8.34 72.57 -18.73
CA LEU A 643 9.49 73.34 -19.20
C LEU A 643 10.62 72.41 -19.64
N SER A 644 11.21 72.68 -20.79
CA SER A 644 12.41 71.99 -21.26
C SER A 644 13.55 72.09 -20.26
N LYS A 645 14.54 71.20 -20.39
CA LYS A 645 15.87 71.43 -19.80
C LYS A 645 16.43 72.76 -20.33
N THR A 646 17.19 73.45 -19.49
CA THR A 646 17.88 74.68 -19.88
C THR A 646 19.00 74.36 -20.86
N MET A 647 19.01 75.03 -22.01
CA MET A 647 20.13 75.02 -22.95
C MET A 647 20.88 76.34 -22.88
N HIS A 648 22.20 76.28 -22.98
CA HIS A 648 23.07 77.43 -22.86
C HIS A 648 23.77 77.72 -24.18
N ALA A 649 23.93 78.99 -24.52
CA ALA A 649 24.82 79.44 -25.58
C ALA A 649 25.57 80.69 -25.11
N PHE A 650 26.78 80.92 -25.63
CA PHE A 650 27.55 82.10 -25.28
C PHE A 650 28.39 82.60 -26.45
N VAL A 651 28.73 83.88 -26.41
CA VAL A 651 29.67 84.55 -27.32
C VAL A 651 30.56 85.49 -26.53
N THR A 652 31.76 85.77 -27.03
CA THR A 652 32.69 86.72 -26.39
C THR A 652 32.81 87.97 -27.24
N VAL A 653 32.61 89.13 -26.62
CA VAL A 653 32.66 90.42 -27.30
C VAL A 653 34.07 90.70 -27.81
N GLN A 654 34.20 91.12 -29.06
CA GLN A 654 35.46 91.47 -29.72
C GLN A 654 35.63 93.00 -29.86
N ALA A 655 36.87 93.42 -30.15
CA ALA A 655 37.17 94.82 -30.45
C ALA A 655 36.56 95.23 -31.81
N ASN A 656 36.17 96.51 -31.96
CA ASN A 656 35.70 97.04 -33.24
C ASN A 656 36.85 97.01 -34.28
N PRO A 657 36.61 96.56 -35.52
CA PRO A 657 37.59 96.71 -36.60
C PRO A 657 37.81 98.20 -36.92
N ALA A 658 39.06 98.60 -37.15
CA ALA A 658 39.44 99.98 -37.49
C ALA A 658 38.88 100.37 -38.87
N ALA A 659 38.35 101.59 -39.00
CA ALA A 659 37.75 102.09 -40.24
C ALA A 659 38.85 102.45 -41.26
N ASP A 660 38.76 101.89 -42.47
CA ASP A 660 39.64 102.24 -43.59
C ASP A 660 38.87 102.99 -44.68
N SER A 661 39.55 103.98 -45.25
CA SER A 661 39.08 104.95 -46.22
C SER A 661 39.61 104.61 -47.61
N SER A 662 38.76 104.15 -48.53
CA SER A 662 38.99 104.40 -49.96
C SER A 662 37.73 104.29 -50.82
N ALA A 663 37.67 105.27 -51.72
CA ALA A 663 36.72 105.68 -52.74
C ALA A 663 35.85 104.65 -53.48
N ALA A 664 34.70 105.19 -53.87
CA ALA A 664 33.65 104.66 -54.72
C ALA A 664 34.06 104.32 -56.16
N THR A 665 33.39 103.31 -56.73
CA THR A 665 32.94 103.34 -58.12
C THR A 665 31.59 102.61 -58.22
N LYS A 666 30.60 103.31 -58.80
CA LYS A 666 29.21 102.88 -59.08
C LYS A 666 29.20 101.72 -60.10
N SER A 667 28.46 100.62 -59.86
CA SER A 667 27.07 100.35 -60.32
C SER A 667 26.84 100.41 -61.84
N SER A 668 26.53 99.25 -62.43
CA SER A 668 25.54 99.10 -63.50
C SER A 668 24.89 97.71 -63.44
N MET A 669 23.56 97.72 -63.42
CA MET A 669 22.62 96.59 -63.55
C MET A 669 22.49 96.12 -65.02
N GLU A 670 21.67 95.08 -65.20
CA GLU A 670 21.00 94.58 -66.42
C GLU A 670 21.79 93.53 -67.23
N THR A 671 21.24 92.41 -67.70
CA THR A 671 19.87 91.83 -67.75
C THR A 671 20.01 90.37 -68.21
N SER A 672 19.13 89.47 -67.76
CA SER A 672 18.90 88.15 -68.37
C SER A 672 18.39 88.29 -69.82
N PRO A 673 18.51 87.25 -70.66
CA PRO A 673 17.31 86.45 -70.90
C PRO A 673 17.54 84.93 -70.97
N ILE A 674 16.41 84.24 -70.82
CA ILE A 674 16.15 82.80 -70.88
C ILE A 674 15.73 82.44 -72.32
N GLU A 675 16.31 81.37 -72.88
CA GLU A 675 15.80 80.46 -73.93
C GLU A 675 16.74 79.22 -73.84
N VAL A 676 16.39 78.05 -73.28
CA VAL A 676 15.42 76.98 -73.58
C VAL A 676 15.73 76.17 -74.85
N GLU A 677 15.70 74.85 -74.64
CA GLU A 677 15.85 73.69 -75.55
C GLU A 677 17.27 73.11 -75.73
N THR A 678 17.53 71.80 -75.60
CA THR A 678 16.74 70.61 -75.24
C THR A 678 17.69 69.43 -74.97
N SER A 679 17.37 68.58 -73.98
CA SER A 679 17.57 67.10 -73.97
C SER A 679 19.03 66.56 -73.86
N VAL A 680 19.42 65.47 -73.18
CA VAL A 680 18.81 64.18 -72.77
C VAL A 680 19.66 63.54 -71.62
N ASN A 681 18.98 62.95 -70.63
CA ASN A 681 19.31 61.81 -69.72
C ASN A 681 20.62 61.74 -68.90
N SER A 682 20.68 61.12 -67.72
CA SER A 682 19.69 60.65 -66.73
C SER A 682 20.47 60.05 -65.55
N SER A 683 20.21 60.51 -64.33
CA SER A 683 20.39 59.77 -63.07
C SER A 683 19.70 60.53 -61.95
#